data_AF-A0A0C9ZPZ9-F1
#
_entry.id   AF-A0A0C9ZPZ9-F1
#
_cell.length_a   1.000
_cell.length_b   1.000
_cell.length_c   1.000
_cell.angle_alpha   90.00
_cell.angle_beta   90.00
_cell.angle_gamma   90.00
#
_symmetry.space_group_name_H-M   'P 1'
#
loop_
_entity.id
_entity.type
_entity.pdbx_description
1 polymer ?
#
loop_
_entity_poly.entity_id
_entity_poly.type
_entity_poly.pdbx_seq_one_letter_code
_entity_poly.pdbx_strand_id
1 'polypeptide(L)'
;DLHTVPSIAFGKHAASNIRERKRRAIFRVWPRDPNGKAIVPNETMRGGKVAPNGILSWGATLYDFYSIKPMPKNPYAITYLSGSRIAAALREIGEVEYAKDEFEWADKEDDPYEIPVANTGELVECYEIRARLFKAYSAKRNYGISSILMSDRPLSSPFHPSHYPPPWPFIPFANPYPPVLLQERIPAHLLPKTLYVHDPYSLLNVDPCRETKDDKTPWTHMRPRVYLYKLSLESSTLKAIEESEKEAEENERKKKRVLDVYRFLPTEEERARGEPAYEVALPTKPSALTRVEEAHLYLSPAGMLGEGNHSMVYKAEWELPRDLFVEPWMCHTCVHEQLMIQVHMLKWSGRWHEMMEQAGCKVSPDMEKPDGFKYEMPVPPDTDEEFDMERIILLKPPSDSKHAPSSASTSTPTSDSKGLTVFRVYCPNLRWQTPVDPSSRCSHFRHCAKHAVPRTSVFQVAAKLSIQHDAHLAREARNYQAFPDHFFQHWSGYNLIRPIHNPVPLHALVPQFYGYYVPEKGTAEAPTEPADTDEVPAEEANQKRPPPYLSPILLLEHCGQPVDLSCLSEDDREECASLCLRFNNAGWLHESIAERNVLVQPGLPTQWPIERNVSESDAETRKSFRLIDFGRSKKISS
;
A
#
# COMPACT_ATOMS: atom_id res chain seq x y z
N ASP A 1 -21.26 -1.00 -17.00
CA ASP A 1 -20.78 -1.92 -15.97
C ASP A 1 -20.32 -3.21 -16.64
N LEU A 2 -19.02 -3.34 -16.93
CA LEU A 2 -18.42 -4.46 -17.70
C LEU A 2 -18.34 -5.77 -16.88
N HIS A 3 -18.86 -5.77 -15.66
CA HIS A 3 -18.79 -6.89 -14.72
C HIS A 3 -20.11 -7.64 -14.53
N THR A 4 -21.19 -7.22 -15.20
CA THR A 4 -22.49 -7.87 -15.12
C THR A 4 -22.79 -8.62 -16.42
N VAL A 5 -23.23 -9.88 -16.29
CA VAL A 5 -23.66 -10.70 -17.42
C VAL A 5 -24.88 -10.03 -18.06
N PRO A 6 -24.89 -9.78 -19.37
CA PRO A 6 -26.08 -9.26 -20.03
C PRO A 6 -27.26 -10.22 -19.83
N SER A 7 -28.42 -9.69 -19.44
CA SER A 7 -29.69 -10.41 -19.39
C SER A 7 -30.08 -10.81 -20.83
N ILE A 8 -29.50 -11.89 -21.34
CA ILE A 8 -29.88 -12.48 -22.62
C ILE A 8 -30.96 -13.52 -22.35
N ALA A 9 -32.12 -13.29 -22.94
CA ALA A 9 -33.29 -14.15 -22.92
C ALA A 9 -32.97 -15.51 -23.55
N PHE A 10 -32.51 -16.47 -22.74
CA PHE A 10 -32.50 -17.88 -23.11
C PHE A 10 -33.89 -18.47 -22.82
N GLY A 11 -34.38 -19.30 -23.75
CA GLY A 11 -35.73 -19.84 -23.80
C GLY A 11 -36.29 -20.28 -22.44
N LYS A 12 -37.49 -19.78 -22.15
CA LYS A 12 -38.34 -20.17 -21.03
C LYS A 12 -38.53 -21.69 -21.07
N HIS A 13 -38.00 -22.42 -20.09
CA HIS A 13 -38.66 -23.58 -19.45
C HIS A 13 -37.75 -24.48 -18.59
N ALA A 14 -36.45 -24.18 -18.42
CA ALA A 14 -35.63 -24.91 -17.42
C ALA A 14 -34.52 -24.09 -16.71
N ALA A 15 -34.33 -22.81 -17.06
CA ALA A 15 -33.17 -22.02 -16.64
C ALA A 15 -33.45 -20.98 -15.53
N SER A 16 -34.64 -20.96 -14.93
CA SER A 16 -35.08 -19.84 -14.06
C SER A 16 -34.71 -19.95 -12.57
N ASN A 17 -33.95 -20.95 -12.13
CA ASN A 17 -33.53 -21.05 -10.72
C ASN A 17 -32.00 -21.10 -10.49
N ILE A 18 -31.19 -21.28 -11.53
CA ILE A 18 -29.71 -21.38 -11.40
C ILE A 18 -29.02 -20.04 -11.73
N ARG A 19 -29.65 -19.20 -12.56
CA ARG A 19 -29.06 -17.91 -13.00
C ARG A 19 -29.26 -16.74 -12.04
N GLU A 20 -30.10 -16.88 -11.03
CA GLU A 20 -30.32 -15.80 -10.03
C GLU A 20 -29.27 -15.79 -8.90
N ARG A 21 -28.26 -16.69 -8.92
CA ARG A 21 -27.27 -16.81 -7.81
C ARG A 21 -25.78 -16.74 -8.19
N LYS A 22 -25.42 -16.83 -9.47
CA LYS A 22 -24.03 -16.70 -9.94
C LYS A 22 -23.83 -15.45 -10.78
N ARG A 23 -22.85 -14.62 -10.41
CA ARG A 23 -22.47 -13.40 -11.14
C ARG A 23 -21.36 -13.68 -12.16
N ARG A 24 -20.54 -14.70 -11.92
CA ARG A 24 -19.40 -15.08 -12.78
C ARG A 24 -19.67 -16.40 -13.48
N ALA A 25 -19.80 -16.35 -14.80
CA ALA A 25 -19.98 -17.53 -15.63
C ALA A 25 -19.34 -17.33 -17.00
N ILE A 26 -18.94 -18.44 -17.63
CA ILE A 26 -18.44 -18.44 -19.01
C ILE A 26 -19.63 -18.62 -19.95
N PHE A 27 -19.84 -17.63 -20.82
CA PHE A 27 -20.99 -17.60 -21.75
C PHE A 27 -20.58 -17.56 -23.22
N ARG A 28 -19.30 -17.38 -23.54
CA ARG A 28 -18.80 -17.41 -24.92
C ARG A 28 -18.41 -18.83 -25.32
N VAL A 29 -18.55 -19.10 -26.61
CA VAL A 29 -18.12 -20.35 -27.24
C VAL A 29 -17.05 -19.98 -28.24
N TRP A 30 -15.91 -20.69 -28.23
CA TRP A 30 -14.88 -20.51 -29.23
C TRP A 30 -15.20 -21.39 -30.46
N PRO A 31 -15.47 -20.82 -31.64
CA PRO A 31 -15.76 -21.59 -32.85
C PRO A 31 -14.57 -22.44 -33.31
N ARG A 32 -14.86 -23.64 -33.82
CA ARG A 32 -13.83 -24.59 -34.28
C ARG A 32 -14.19 -25.15 -35.65
N ASP A 33 -13.20 -25.58 -36.41
CA ASP A 33 -13.44 -26.38 -37.61
C ASP A 33 -14.12 -27.71 -37.19
N PRO A 34 -15.31 -28.05 -37.74
CA PRO A 34 -15.96 -29.35 -37.49
C PRO A 34 -15.07 -30.57 -37.82
N ASN A 35 -14.10 -30.41 -38.72
CA ASN A 35 -13.12 -31.43 -39.10
C ASN A 35 -11.73 -31.18 -38.49
N GLY A 36 -11.61 -30.19 -37.60
CA GLY A 36 -10.38 -29.78 -36.97
C GLY A 36 -9.71 -30.86 -36.13
N LYS A 37 -8.42 -30.67 -35.84
CA LYS A 37 -7.64 -31.62 -35.03
C LYS A 37 -8.11 -31.56 -33.58
N ALA A 38 -8.02 -32.70 -32.89
CA ALA A 38 -8.27 -32.75 -31.46
C ALA A 38 -7.20 -31.93 -30.71
N ILE A 39 -7.62 -31.13 -29.72
CA ILE A 39 -6.71 -30.40 -28.83
C ILE A 39 -6.62 -31.17 -27.51
N VAL A 40 -5.40 -31.49 -27.11
CA VAL A 40 -5.10 -32.10 -25.81
C VAL A 40 -4.64 -30.98 -24.86
N PRO A 41 -5.39 -30.72 -23.76
CA PRO A 41 -5.16 -29.54 -22.90
C PRO A 41 -3.76 -29.35 -22.30
N ASN A 42 -2.95 -30.41 -22.21
CA ASN A 42 -1.61 -30.35 -21.61
C ASN A 42 -0.46 -30.40 -22.64
N GLU A 43 -0.69 -30.92 -23.85
CA GLU A 43 0.36 -31.08 -24.87
C GLU A 43 0.32 -29.94 -25.89
N THR A 44 -0.88 -29.66 -26.42
CA THR A 44 -1.11 -28.71 -27.52
C THR A 44 -1.55 -27.31 -27.08
N MET A 45 -1.71 -27.07 -25.78
CA MET A 45 -2.07 -25.75 -25.25
C MET A 45 -0.89 -25.13 -24.52
N ARG A 46 0.23 -24.96 -25.21
CA ARG A 46 1.37 -24.21 -24.70
C ARG A 46 1.19 -22.73 -25.08
N GLY A 47 1.43 -21.83 -24.12
CA GLY A 47 1.26 -20.39 -24.31
C GLY A 47 -0.02 -19.81 -23.70
N GLY A 48 -0.38 -18.61 -24.19
CA GLY A 48 -1.40 -17.75 -23.59
C GLY A 48 -0.83 -16.83 -22.51
N LYS A 49 -1.64 -15.85 -22.10
CA LYS A 49 -1.28 -14.93 -21.02
C LYS A 49 -1.43 -15.60 -19.66
N VAL A 50 -0.52 -15.32 -18.75
CA VAL A 50 -0.42 -15.97 -17.44
C VAL A 50 0.00 -14.92 -16.40
N ALA A 51 -0.73 -14.83 -15.29
CA ALA A 51 -0.30 -14.05 -14.14
C ALA A 51 0.83 -14.77 -13.37
N PRO A 52 1.63 -14.08 -12.55
CA PRO A 52 2.82 -14.68 -11.90
C PRO A 52 2.58 -15.83 -10.91
N ASN A 53 1.32 -16.21 -10.65
CA ASN A 53 0.96 -17.34 -9.80
C ASN A 53 1.07 -18.72 -10.46
N GLY A 54 1.55 -18.77 -11.70
CA GLY A 54 1.76 -20.03 -12.44
C GLY A 54 0.47 -20.71 -12.90
N ILE A 55 -0.69 -20.05 -12.80
CA ILE A 55 -1.96 -20.60 -13.28
C ILE A 55 -2.13 -20.27 -14.75
N LEU A 56 -2.21 -21.33 -15.53
CA LEU A 56 -2.10 -21.31 -16.98
C LEU A 56 -3.26 -20.66 -17.74
N SER A 57 -4.38 -20.34 -17.07
CA SER A 57 -5.55 -19.70 -17.67
C SER A 57 -5.89 -18.41 -16.93
N TRP A 58 -5.42 -17.29 -17.48
CA TRP A 58 -5.76 -15.94 -17.06
C TRP A 58 -6.57 -15.24 -18.15
N GLY A 59 -7.46 -14.33 -17.76
CA GLY A 59 -8.08 -13.39 -18.68
C GLY A 59 -8.46 -12.06 -18.05
N ALA A 60 -8.37 -10.98 -18.85
CA ALA A 60 -8.55 -9.60 -18.36
C ALA A 60 -9.98 -9.33 -17.83
N THR A 61 -10.98 -9.96 -18.43
CA THR A 61 -12.40 -9.83 -18.13
C THR A 61 -13.10 -11.19 -18.23
N LEU A 62 -14.39 -11.26 -17.84
CA LEU A 62 -15.19 -12.48 -18.02
C LEU A 62 -15.42 -12.83 -19.51
N TYR A 63 -15.26 -11.86 -20.43
CA TYR A 63 -15.41 -12.06 -21.87
C TYR A 63 -14.19 -12.76 -22.50
N ASP A 64 -13.09 -12.86 -21.77
CA ASP A 64 -11.88 -13.51 -22.25
C ASP A 64 -11.89 -15.01 -22.00
N PHE A 65 -12.97 -15.55 -21.43
CA PHE A 65 -13.13 -16.98 -21.20
C PHE A 65 -14.15 -17.58 -22.16
N TYR A 66 -13.82 -18.77 -22.64
CA TYR A 66 -14.62 -19.47 -23.64
C TYR A 66 -14.80 -20.93 -23.25
N SER A 67 -15.99 -21.43 -23.58
CA SER A 67 -16.18 -22.86 -23.75
C SER A 67 -15.71 -23.27 -25.15
N ILE A 68 -15.00 -24.39 -25.24
CA ILE A 68 -14.47 -24.91 -26.51
C ILE A 68 -14.69 -26.42 -26.56
N LYS A 69 -14.97 -26.94 -27.75
CA LYS A 69 -14.98 -28.37 -28.02
C LYS A 69 -13.57 -28.82 -28.42
N PRO A 70 -12.74 -29.37 -27.50
CA PRO A 70 -11.40 -29.83 -27.86
C PRO A 70 -11.43 -30.90 -28.95
N MET A 71 -12.49 -31.69 -29.01
CA MET A 71 -12.75 -32.70 -30.05
C MET A 71 -14.01 -32.33 -30.84
N PRO A 72 -13.90 -31.68 -32.01
CA PRO A 72 -15.06 -31.20 -32.76
C PRO A 72 -16.14 -32.26 -33.03
N LYS A 73 -15.71 -33.51 -33.28
CA LYS A 73 -16.58 -34.66 -33.54
C LYS A 73 -17.28 -35.23 -32.30
N ASN A 74 -16.84 -34.88 -31.09
CA ASN A 74 -17.46 -35.31 -29.85
C ASN A 74 -18.18 -34.13 -29.18
N PRO A 75 -19.51 -33.99 -29.37
CA PRO A 75 -20.26 -32.83 -28.87
C PRO A 75 -20.30 -32.73 -27.34
N TYR A 76 -19.99 -33.81 -26.63
CA TYR A 76 -20.01 -33.87 -25.16
C TYR A 76 -18.68 -33.46 -24.52
N ALA A 77 -17.60 -33.41 -25.31
CA ALA A 77 -16.32 -32.94 -24.81
C ALA A 77 -16.30 -31.41 -24.84
N ILE A 78 -16.52 -30.77 -23.69
CA ILE A 78 -16.43 -29.32 -23.51
C ILE A 78 -15.35 -29.04 -22.48
N THR A 79 -14.46 -28.10 -22.79
CA THR A 79 -13.53 -27.53 -21.81
C THR A 79 -13.67 -26.01 -21.79
N TYR A 80 -13.16 -25.42 -20.71
CA TYR A 80 -13.18 -23.98 -20.46
C TYR A 80 -11.74 -23.51 -20.31
N LEU A 81 -11.40 -22.42 -20.99
CA LEU A 81 -10.06 -21.84 -21.09
C LEU A 81 -10.14 -20.35 -21.38
N SER A 82 -9.01 -19.65 -21.23
CA SER A 82 -8.88 -18.26 -21.70
C SER A 82 -8.69 -18.18 -23.21
N GLY A 83 -9.12 -17.06 -23.78
CA GLY A 83 -9.07 -16.76 -25.21
C GLY A 83 -7.64 -16.73 -25.72
N SER A 84 -6.73 -16.03 -25.04
CA SER A 84 -5.30 -16.00 -25.42
C SER A 84 -4.66 -17.39 -25.46
N ARG A 85 -5.06 -18.30 -24.57
CA ARG A 85 -4.57 -19.68 -24.57
C ARG A 85 -5.15 -20.51 -25.72
N ILE A 86 -6.45 -20.36 -25.99
CA ILE A 86 -7.08 -21.03 -27.15
C ILE A 86 -6.47 -20.51 -28.45
N ALA A 87 -6.29 -19.20 -28.57
CA ALA A 87 -5.70 -18.55 -29.73
C ALA A 87 -4.29 -19.09 -30.01
N ALA A 88 -3.44 -19.19 -28.97
CA ALA A 88 -2.11 -19.78 -29.11
C ALA A 88 -2.15 -21.21 -29.66
N ALA A 89 -3.00 -22.07 -29.09
CA ALA A 89 -3.14 -23.47 -29.53
C ALA A 89 -3.67 -23.60 -30.98
N LEU A 90 -4.64 -22.78 -31.36
CA LEU A 90 -5.25 -22.86 -32.69
C LEU A 90 -4.38 -22.26 -33.79
N ARG A 91 -3.53 -21.28 -33.48
CA ARG A 91 -2.47 -20.81 -34.38
C ARG A 91 -1.49 -21.92 -34.72
N GLU A 92 -1.09 -22.71 -33.73
CA GLU A 92 -0.20 -23.86 -33.94
C GLU A 92 -0.84 -24.94 -34.82
N ILE A 93 -2.15 -25.17 -34.67
CA ILE A 93 -2.91 -26.15 -35.47
C ILE A 93 -3.21 -25.62 -36.89
N GLY A 94 -3.25 -24.30 -37.08
CA GLY A 94 -3.60 -23.65 -38.34
C GLY A 94 -5.10 -23.37 -38.52
N GLU A 95 -5.90 -23.40 -37.46
CA GLU A 95 -7.34 -23.17 -37.48
C GLU A 95 -7.71 -21.68 -37.21
N VAL A 96 -7.06 -20.74 -37.90
CA VAL A 96 -7.22 -19.30 -37.64
C VAL A 96 -8.46 -18.67 -38.28
N GLU A 97 -8.93 -19.21 -39.42
CA GLU A 97 -10.00 -18.59 -40.22
C GLU A 97 -11.42 -18.77 -39.64
N TYR A 98 -11.61 -19.72 -38.72
CA TYR A 98 -12.93 -20.09 -38.19
C TYR A 98 -13.42 -19.21 -37.05
N ALA A 99 -12.52 -18.45 -36.41
CA ALA A 99 -12.79 -17.69 -35.20
C ALA A 99 -12.10 -16.31 -35.22
N LYS A 100 -12.17 -15.61 -36.37
CA LYS A 100 -11.42 -14.36 -36.61
C LYS A 100 -11.67 -13.30 -35.54
N ASP A 101 -12.92 -13.13 -35.17
CA ASP A 101 -13.33 -12.14 -34.16
C ASP A 101 -12.78 -12.50 -32.78
N GLU A 102 -12.75 -13.79 -32.43
CA GLU A 102 -12.16 -14.27 -31.18
C GLU A 102 -10.63 -14.13 -31.15
N PHE A 103 -9.95 -14.31 -32.29
CA PHE A 103 -8.52 -14.03 -32.40
C PHE A 103 -8.23 -12.54 -32.23
N GLU A 104 -8.97 -11.67 -32.92
CA GLU A 104 -8.81 -10.23 -32.79
C GLU A 104 -9.07 -9.77 -31.36
N TRP A 105 -10.08 -10.33 -30.70
CA TRP A 105 -10.36 -10.08 -29.29
C TRP A 105 -9.21 -10.54 -28.39
N ALA A 106 -8.72 -11.78 -28.56
CA ALA A 106 -7.64 -12.33 -27.77
C ALA A 106 -6.30 -11.59 -27.95
N ASP A 107 -6.06 -11.02 -29.13
CA ASP A 107 -4.85 -10.21 -29.40
C ASP A 107 -4.92 -8.81 -28.79
N LYS A 108 -6.13 -8.29 -28.60
CA LYS A 108 -6.39 -7.00 -27.92
C LYS A 108 -6.61 -7.15 -26.42
N GLU A 109 -6.61 -8.37 -25.89
CA GLU A 109 -6.68 -8.63 -24.46
C GLU A 109 -5.53 -7.87 -23.76
N ASP A 110 -5.79 -7.26 -22.60
CA ASP A 110 -4.74 -6.59 -21.81
C ASP A 110 -3.75 -7.63 -21.25
N ASP A 111 -2.56 -7.19 -20.81
CA ASP A 111 -1.64 -8.06 -20.07
C ASP A 111 -1.98 -8.05 -18.56
N PRO A 112 -1.71 -9.15 -17.82
CA PRO A 112 -1.85 -9.16 -16.38
C PRO A 112 -0.91 -8.11 -15.76
N TYR A 113 -1.44 -7.31 -14.84
CA TYR A 113 -0.66 -6.33 -14.09
C TYR A 113 -1.08 -6.32 -12.61
N GLU A 114 -0.15 -5.95 -11.74
CA GLU A 114 -0.42 -5.80 -10.31
C GLU A 114 -1.28 -4.55 -10.07
N ILE A 115 -2.35 -4.71 -9.30
CA ILE A 115 -3.21 -3.60 -8.86
C ILE A 115 -2.77 -3.21 -7.45
N PRO A 116 -2.20 -2.01 -7.25
CA PRO A 116 -1.84 -1.56 -5.91
C PRO A 116 -3.08 -1.38 -5.03
N VAL A 117 -2.90 -1.52 -3.72
CA VAL A 117 -3.93 -1.13 -2.74
C VAL A 117 -4.14 0.39 -2.79
N ALA A 118 -5.20 0.88 -2.14
CA ALA A 118 -5.40 2.32 -1.98
C ALA A 118 -4.15 2.97 -1.36
N ASN A 119 -3.72 4.11 -1.90
CA ASN A 119 -2.46 4.76 -1.52
C ASN A 119 -2.43 5.08 -0.02
N THR A 120 -1.53 4.43 0.73
CA THR A 120 -1.48 4.58 2.18
C THR A 120 -1.10 5.99 2.60
N GLY A 121 -0.23 6.66 1.85
CA GLY A 121 0.16 8.04 2.12
C GLY A 121 -1.03 9.00 2.03
N GLU A 122 -1.84 8.89 0.98
CA GLU A 122 -3.06 9.68 0.82
C GLU A 122 -4.08 9.37 1.93
N LEU A 123 -4.24 8.10 2.32
CA LEU A 123 -5.10 7.71 3.44
C LEU A 123 -4.65 8.32 4.77
N VAL A 124 -3.34 8.36 5.02
CA VAL A 124 -2.74 9.04 6.17
C VAL A 124 -3.09 10.53 6.16
N GLU A 125 -2.87 11.22 5.02
CA GLU A 125 -3.21 12.64 4.91
C GLU A 125 -4.72 12.90 5.14
N CYS A 126 -5.59 12.06 4.57
CA CYS A 126 -7.04 12.15 4.79
C CYS A 126 -7.43 11.93 6.25
N TYR A 127 -6.82 10.96 6.92
CA TYR A 127 -7.03 10.70 8.35
C TYR A 127 -6.60 11.91 9.20
N GLU A 128 -5.44 12.49 8.91
CA GLU A 128 -4.93 13.69 9.60
C GLU A 128 -5.85 14.90 9.44
N ILE A 129 -6.40 15.11 8.23
CA ILE A 129 -7.39 16.16 7.96
C ILE A 129 -8.67 15.92 8.78
N ARG A 130 -9.20 14.69 8.74
CA ARG A 130 -10.41 14.33 9.48
C ARG A 130 -10.23 14.52 10.98
N ALA A 131 -9.13 14.02 11.54
CA ALA A 131 -8.85 14.11 12.97
C ALA A 131 -8.80 15.56 13.48
N ARG A 132 -8.44 16.53 12.62
CA ARG A 132 -8.48 17.96 12.94
C ARG A 132 -9.86 18.60 12.85
N LEU A 133 -10.63 18.29 11.81
CA LEU A 133 -11.93 18.93 11.56
C LEU A 133 -12.92 18.67 12.71
N PHE A 134 -12.79 17.52 13.38
CA PHE A 134 -13.61 17.19 14.52
C PHE A 134 -13.08 17.87 15.81
N LYS A 135 -13.55 19.09 16.07
CA LYS A 135 -13.21 19.90 17.27
C LYS A 135 -13.36 19.18 18.61
N ALA A 136 -14.15 18.11 18.69
CA ALA A 136 -14.34 17.28 19.89
C ALA A 136 -13.04 16.67 20.45
N TYR A 137 -11.98 16.56 19.65
CA TYR A 137 -10.68 16.04 20.09
C TYR A 137 -9.85 17.03 20.93
N SER A 138 -10.13 18.34 20.82
CA SER A 138 -9.33 19.36 21.52
C SER A 138 -9.45 19.28 23.05
N ALA A 139 -10.48 18.62 23.58
CA ALA A 139 -10.75 18.52 25.02
C ALA A 139 -10.13 17.29 25.71
N LYS A 140 -9.51 16.34 24.98
CA LYS A 140 -8.88 15.12 25.55
C LYS A 140 -7.39 15.01 25.22
N ARG A 141 -6.68 16.15 25.22
CA ARG A 141 -5.21 16.13 25.16
C ARG A 141 -4.68 15.63 26.50
N ASN A 142 -3.99 14.50 26.52
CA ASN A 142 -3.38 14.00 27.74
C ASN A 142 -1.86 14.25 27.70
N TYR A 143 -1.43 15.37 28.28
CA TYR A 143 0.01 15.69 28.43
C TYR A 143 0.77 14.58 29.19
N GLY A 144 0.09 13.74 29.98
CA GLY A 144 0.73 12.66 30.72
C GLY A 144 1.19 11.48 29.87
N ILE A 145 0.48 11.11 28.79
CA ILE A 145 0.85 9.91 28.01
C ILE A 145 2.17 10.12 27.24
N SER A 146 2.33 11.24 26.55
CA SER A 146 3.58 11.54 25.83
C SER A 146 4.77 11.73 26.76
N SER A 147 4.56 12.32 27.95
CA SER A 147 5.66 12.53 28.90
C SER A 147 6.05 11.26 29.66
N ILE A 148 5.19 10.23 29.72
CA ILE A 148 5.49 8.98 30.44
C ILE A 148 5.99 7.89 29.48
N LEU A 149 5.51 7.84 28.23
CA LEU A 149 5.83 6.74 27.30
C LEU A 149 7.06 6.99 26.42
N MET A 150 7.51 8.24 26.26
CA MET A 150 8.43 8.63 25.18
C MET A 150 9.51 9.65 25.61
N SER A 151 9.67 9.92 26.90
CA SER A 151 10.53 10.99 27.43
C SER A 151 12.03 10.77 27.23
N ASP A 152 12.50 9.52 27.16
CA ASP A 152 13.92 9.19 27.08
C ASP A 152 14.43 9.01 25.63
N ARG A 153 13.66 9.46 24.63
CA ARG A 153 14.06 9.33 23.23
C ARG A 153 15.05 10.41 22.81
N PRO A 154 15.97 10.13 21.87
CA PRO A 154 16.79 11.17 21.27
C PRO A 154 15.92 12.07 20.38
N LEU A 155 16.27 13.35 20.26
CA LEU A 155 15.62 14.30 19.34
C LEU A 155 15.66 13.89 17.87
N SER A 156 16.51 12.93 17.49
CA SER A 156 16.54 12.35 16.14
C SER A 156 15.41 11.34 15.91
N SER A 157 14.86 10.72 16.97
CA SER A 157 13.77 9.75 16.84
C SER A 157 12.49 10.43 16.37
N PRO A 158 11.77 9.86 15.38
CA PRO A 158 10.47 10.38 14.99
C PRO A 158 9.43 10.31 16.11
N PHE A 159 9.65 9.44 17.12
CA PHE A 159 8.78 9.24 18.29
C PHE A 159 9.10 10.19 19.46
N HIS A 160 10.02 11.14 19.30
CA HIS A 160 10.30 12.12 20.34
C HIS A 160 9.06 13.00 20.63
N PRO A 161 8.70 13.27 21.90
CA PRO A 161 7.49 14.01 22.27
C PRO A 161 7.35 15.39 21.60
N SER A 162 8.46 16.08 21.32
CA SER A 162 8.43 17.39 20.62
C SER A 162 7.94 17.32 19.18
N HIS A 163 7.88 16.13 18.57
CA HIS A 163 7.44 15.92 17.19
C HIS A 163 5.94 15.72 17.04
N TYR A 164 5.18 15.78 18.15
CA TYR A 164 3.73 15.65 18.16
C TYR A 164 3.05 17.01 18.36
N PRO A 165 2.69 17.71 17.27
CA PRO A 165 1.92 18.94 17.39
C PRO A 165 0.51 18.65 17.93
N PRO A 166 -0.20 19.61 18.54
CA PRO A 166 -1.61 19.40 18.88
C PRO A 166 -2.47 19.09 17.64
N PRO A 167 -3.47 18.18 17.72
CA PRO A 167 -3.92 17.44 18.91
C PRO A 167 -3.16 16.13 19.20
N TRP A 168 -2.09 15.81 18.46
CA TRP A 168 -1.33 14.58 18.63
C TRP A 168 -0.47 14.54 19.91
N PRO A 169 -0.06 13.33 20.35
CA PRO A 169 -0.58 12.03 19.90
C PRO A 169 -1.99 11.78 20.47
N PHE A 170 -2.74 10.88 19.82
CA PHE A 170 -4.01 10.42 20.34
C PHE A 170 -3.80 9.35 21.41
N ILE A 171 -4.77 9.25 22.33
CA ILE A 171 -4.81 8.13 23.28
C ILE A 171 -5.10 6.86 22.46
N PRO A 172 -4.28 5.80 22.58
CA PRO A 172 -4.51 4.56 21.85
C PRO A 172 -5.92 4.03 22.06
N PHE A 173 -6.56 3.56 20.99
CA PHE A 173 -7.92 3.01 20.98
C PHE A 173 -9.05 3.96 21.43
N ALA A 174 -8.76 5.24 21.67
CA ALA A 174 -9.78 6.21 22.07
C ALA A 174 -10.38 6.98 20.87
N ASN A 175 -9.84 6.78 19.66
CA ASN A 175 -10.32 7.47 18.47
C ASN A 175 -11.57 6.77 17.90
N PRO A 176 -12.76 7.43 17.88
CA PRO A 176 -13.95 6.86 17.26
C PRO A 176 -13.83 6.73 15.73
N TYR A 177 -12.90 7.44 15.10
CA TYR A 177 -12.48 7.17 13.72
C TYR A 177 -11.19 6.35 13.76
N PRO A 178 -11.27 5.03 13.56
CA PRO A 178 -10.09 4.18 13.67
C PRO A 178 -8.97 4.68 12.75
N PRO A 179 -7.69 4.50 13.13
CA PRO A 179 -6.57 4.74 12.25
C PRO A 179 -6.67 3.94 10.94
N VAL A 180 -5.89 4.33 9.94
CA VAL A 180 -5.88 3.68 8.63
C VAL A 180 -5.54 2.20 8.78
N LEU A 181 -6.30 1.31 8.14
CA LEU A 181 -5.91 -0.10 8.01
C LEU A 181 -4.67 -0.18 7.12
N LEU A 182 -3.57 -0.71 7.64
CA LEU A 182 -2.39 -0.93 6.82
C LEU A 182 -2.59 -2.20 5.99
N GLN A 183 -2.70 -2.02 4.67
CA GLN A 183 -2.83 -3.10 3.68
C GLN A 183 -1.74 -3.05 2.61
N GLU A 184 -0.95 -1.98 2.60
CA GLU A 184 0.21 -1.88 1.73
C GLU A 184 1.34 -2.73 2.27
N ARG A 185 1.97 -3.49 1.37
CA ARG A 185 3.10 -4.35 1.70
C ARG A 185 4.31 -3.49 2.03
N ILE A 186 4.86 -3.67 3.24
CA ILE A 186 6.15 -3.07 3.60
C ILE A 186 7.27 -4.01 3.12
N PRO A 187 8.22 -3.54 2.29
CA PRO A 187 9.41 -4.31 1.95
C PRO A 187 10.14 -4.82 3.20
N ALA A 188 10.69 -6.03 3.15
CA ALA A 188 11.27 -6.66 4.33
C ALA A 188 12.40 -5.83 4.97
N HIS A 189 13.17 -5.09 4.17
CA HIS A 189 14.23 -4.17 4.64
C HIS A 189 13.72 -2.90 5.34
N LEU A 190 12.44 -2.55 5.13
CA LEU A 190 11.78 -1.42 5.79
C LEU A 190 10.96 -1.86 7.01
N LEU A 191 10.94 -3.15 7.34
CA LEU A 191 10.34 -3.60 8.59
C LEU A 191 11.15 -3.07 9.79
N PRO A 192 10.49 -2.52 10.82
CA PRO A 192 11.18 -2.01 12.00
C PRO A 192 12.06 -3.07 12.66
N LYS A 193 13.33 -2.75 12.91
CA LYS A 193 14.25 -3.67 13.61
C LYS A 193 13.86 -3.88 15.06
N THR A 194 13.35 -2.83 15.70
CA THR A 194 12.97 -2.80 17.10
C THR A 194 11.51 -2.38 17.26
N LEU A 195 10.77 -3.09 18.10
CA LEU A 195 9.38 -2.81 18.39
C LEU A 195 9.19 -2.52 19.88
N TYR A 196 8.65 -1.35 20.20
CA TYR A 196 8.30 -0.94 21.56
C TYR A 196 6.83 -1.24 21.80
N VAL A 197 6.56 -2.27 22.60
CA VAL A 197 5.22 -2.78 22.80
C VAL A 197 4.64 -2.25 24.10
N HIS A 198 3.61 -1.41 23.97
CA HIS A 198 2.85 -0.81 25.06
C HIS A 198 1.70 -1.73 25.42
N ASP A 199 1.81 -2.41 26.57
CA ASP A 199 0.88 -3.43 27.05
C ASP A 199 0.49 -3.20 28.52
N PRO A 200 -0.24 -2.11 28.82
CA PRO A 200 -0.66 -1.79 30.18
C PRO A 200 -1.55 -2.87 30.82
N TYR A 201 -2.21 -3.71 30.01
CA TYR A 201 -3.12 -4.76 30.46
C TYR A 201 -2.45 -6.12 30.63
N SER A 202 -1.15 -6.24 30.29
CA SER A 202 -0.38 -7.50 30.37
C SER A 202 -0.92 -8.62 29.49
N LEU A 203 -1.42 -8.28 28.30
CA LEU A 203 -1.91 -9.22 27.28
C LEU A 203 -0.79 -10.08 26.68
N LEU A 204 0.46 -9.65 26.77
CA LEU A 204 1.63 -10.41 26.33
C LEU A 204 1.87 -11.67 27.18
N ASN A 205 1.35 -11.70 28.41
CA ASN A 205 1.29 -12.91 29.22
C ASN A 205 0.02 -13.68 28.85
N VAL A 206 0.11 -14.46 27.78
CA VAL A 206 -1.01 -15.21 27.20
C VAL A 206 -1.36 -16.38 28.13
N ASP A 207 -2.36 -16.17 28.99
CA ASP A 207 -2.94 -17.18 29.87
C ASP A 207 -4.41 -17.43 29.47
N PRO A 208 -4.73 -18.58 28.85
CA PRO A 208 -6.09 -18.92 28.43
C PRO A 208 -7.10 -18.99 29.57
N CYS A 209 -6.64 -19.19 30.81
CA CYS A 209 -7.52 -19.31 31.98
C CYS A 209 -7.80 -17.96 32.65
N ARG A 210 -7.17 -16.88 32.18
CA ARG A 210 -7.27 -15.57 32.82
C ARG A 210 -8.42 -14.76 32.23
N GLU A 211 -9.49 -14.63 33.00
CA GLU A 211 -10.53 -13.63 32.70
C GLU A 211 -9.93 -12.22 32.80
N THR A 212 -9.98 -11.47 31.71
CA THR A 212 -9.57 -10.07 31.68
C THR A 212 -10.63 -9.20 32.36
N LYS A 213 -10.50 -9.02 33.67
CA LYS A 213 -11.42 -8.17 34.46
C LYS A 213 -11.36 -6.68 34.08
N ASP A 214 -10.32 -6.28 33.35
CA ASP A 214 -9.98 -4.87 33.05
C ASP A 214 -10.43 -4.38 31.66
N ASP A 215 -11.24 -5.14 30.93
CA ASP A 215 -11.65 -4.79 29.54
C ASP A 215 -12.33 -3.43 29.40
N LYS A 216 -12.88 -2.89 30.51
CA LYS A 216 -13.57 -1.61 30.55
C LYS A 216 -12.70 -0.46 31.07
N THR A 217 -11.53 -0.75 31.62
CA THR A 217 -10.65 0.28 32.20
C THR A 217 -10.00 1.08 31.08
N PRO A 218 -10.18 2.42 31.02
CA PRO A 218 -9.56 3.24 29.98
C PRO A 218 -8.03 3.15 29.98
N TRP A 219 -7.41 3.22 28.80
CA TRP A 219 -5.95 3.18 28.61
C TRP A 219 -5.19 4.13 29.55
N THR A 220 -5.74 5.33 29.77
CA THR A 220 -5.15 6.39 30.59
C THR A 220 -5.08 6.10 32.08
N HIS A 221 -5.87 5.15 32.58
CA HIS A 221 -5.90 4.81 34.01
C HIS A 221 -4.96 3.66 34.35
N MET A 222 -4.47 2.95 33.34
CA MET A 222 -3.54 1.85 33.53
C MET A 222 -2.12 2.37 33.66
N ARG A 223 -1.32 1.71 34.50
CA ARG A 223 0.12 1.98 34.58
C ARG A 223 0.78 1.55 33.27
N PRO A 224 1.59 2.41 32.63
CA PRO A 224 2.37 2.05 31.46
C PRO A 224 3.26 0.84 31.69
N ARG A 225 3.23 -0.11 30.75
CA ARG A 225 4.16 -1.24 30.66
C ARG A 225 4.67 -1.28 29.22
N VAL A 226 5.97 -1.11 29.04
CA VAL A 226 6.61 -1.06 27.74
C VAL A 226 7.67 -2.15 27.67
N TYR A 227 7.61 -2.97 26.64
CA TYR A 227 8.54 -4.06 26.42
C TYR A 227 9.26 -3.89 25.09
N LEU A 228 10.53 -4.28 25.06
CA LEU A 228 11.36 -4.21 23.87
C LEU A 228 11.36 -5.54 23.14
N TYR A 229 11.09 -5.49 21.84
CA TYR A 229 11.08 -6.65 20.96
C TYR A 229 11.99 -6.43 19.75
N LYS A 230 12.56 -7.52 19.24
CA LYS A 230 13.43 -7.50 18.06
C LYS A 230 12.82 -8.30 16.92
N LEU A 231 12.95 -7.78 15.71
CA LEU A 231 12.55 -8.49 14.50
C LEU A 231 13.37 -9.78 14.36
N SER A 232 12.69 -10.90 14.19
CA SER A 232 13.27 -12.23 14.06
C SER A 232 13.05 -12.76 12.64
N LEU A 233 14.16 -12.92 11.91
CA LEU A 233 14.18 -13.31 10.51
C LEU A 233 14.94 -14.62 10.32
N GLU A 234 14.58 -15.37 9.28
CA GLU A 234 15.39 -16.51 8.85
C GLU A 234 16.70 -16.06 8.19
N SER A 235 17.72 -16.91 8.28
CA SER A 235 19.04 -16.61 7.70
C SER A 235 19.04 -16.39 6.19
N SER A 236 18.18 -17.08 5.45
CA SER A 236 17.95 -16.86 4.01
C SER A 236 17.34 -15.50 3.74
N THR A 237 16.36 -15.10 4.55
CA THR A 237 15.67 -13.81 4.45
C THR A 237 16.61 -12.64 4.78
N LEU A 238 17.51 -12.81 5.76
CA LEU A 238 18.49 -11.78 6.12
C LEU A 238 19.38 -11.37 4.94
N LYS A 239 19.89 -12.36 4.17
CA LYS A 239 20.70 -12.06 2.99
C LYS A 239 19.92 -11.30 1.92
N ALA A 240 18.68 -11.74 1.65
CA ALA A 240 17.79 -11.06 0.71
C ALA A 240 17.46 -9.63 1.17
N ILE A 241 17.33 -9.40 2.48
CA ILE A 241 17.13 -8.07 3.05
C ILE A 241 18.37 -7.19 2.85
N GLU A 242 19.57 -7.67 3.17
CA GLU A 242 20.81 -6.91 2.98
C GLU A 242 21.04 -6.55 1.50
N GLU A 243 20.71 -7.46 0.59
CA GLU A 243 20.75 -7.21 -0.86
C GLU A 243 19.72 -6.14 -1.26
N SER A 244 18.48 -6.26 -0.76
CA SER A 244 17.41 -5.30 -1.00
C SER A 244 17.69 -3.91 -0.41
N GLU A 245 18.32 -3.82 0.77
CA GLU A 245 18.79 -2.57 1.38
C GLU A 245 19.81 -1.89 0.47
N LYS A 246 20.82 -2.62 0.00
CA LYS A 246 21.84 -2.07 -0.91
C LYS A 246 21.25 -1.62 -2.23
N GLU A 247 20.31 -2.39 -2.78
CA GLU A 247 19.59 -2.01 -3.99
C GLU A 247 18.76 -0.74 -3.78
N ALA A 248 18.06 -0.63 -2.65
CA ALA A 248 17.30 0.57 -2.29
C ALA A 248 18.20 1.80 -2.12
N GLU A 249 19.34 1.66 -1.43
CA GLU A 249 20.34 2.72 -1.29
C GLU A 249 20.91 3.17 -2.63
N GLU A 250 21.24 2.23 -3.51
CA GLU A 250 21.73 2.52 -4.86
C GLU A 250 20.65 3.20 -5.72
N ASN A 251 19.40 2.75 -5.61
CA ASN A 251 18.27 3.37 -6.31
C ASN A 251 18.01 4.79 -5.81
N GLU A 252 18.08 5.04 -4.50
CA GLU A 252 18.00 6.41 -3.95
C GLU A 252 19.20 7.26 -4.38
N ARG A 253 20.41 6.68 -4.47
CA ARG A 253 21.59 7.37 -5.01
C ARG A 253 21.38 7.77 -6.46
N LYS A 254 20.83 6.88 -7.30
CA LYS A 254 20.48 7.19 -8.70
C LYS A 254 19.39 8.26 -8.80
N LYS A 255 18.35 8.18 -7.97
CA LYS A 255 17.27 9.20 -7.94
C LYS A 255 17.80 10.58 -7.57
N LYS A 256 18.77 10.69 -6.66
CA LYS A 256 19.42 11.97 -6.34
C LYS A 256 20.15 12.61 -7.52
N ARG A 257 20.63 11.80 -8.46
CA ARG A 257 21.30 12.26 -9.69
C ARG A 257 20.29 12.65 -10.78
N VAL A 258 18.99 12.63 -10.50
CA VAL A 258 17.95 13.16 -11.38
C VAL A 258 17.58 14.57 -10.93
N LEU A 259 17.82 15.56 -11.78
CA LEU A 259 17.40 16.94 -11.53
C LEU A 259 15.93 17.10 -11.92
N ASP A 260 15.07 17.36 -10.94
CA ASP A 260 13.68 17.71 -11.19
C ASP A 260 13.57 19.18 -11.61
N VAL A 261 12.96 19.43 -12.77
CA VAL A 261 12.79 20.76 -13.33
C VAL A 261 11.30 21.04 -13.53
N TYR A 262 10.78 22.05 -12.86
CA TYR A 262 9.41 22.51 -13.10
C TYR A 262 9.40 23.48 -14.27
N ARG A 263 8.63 23.16 -15.32
CA ARG A 263 8.45 24.04 -16.48
C ARG A 263 7.07 24.68 -16.41
N PHE A 264 7.07 26.01 -16.31
CA PHE A 264 5.89 26.86 -16.36
C PHE A 264 5.68 27.33 -17.79
N LEU A 265 4.54 26.96 -18.36
CA LEU A 265 4.16 27.42 -19.70
C LEU A 265 3.44 28.77 -19.60
N PRO A 266 3.76 29.73 -20.48
CA PRO A 266 3.04 30.99 -20.53
C PRO A 266 1.58 30.75 -20.95
N THR A 267 0.68 31.60 -20.49
CA THR A 267 -0.69 31.66 -21.00
C THR A 267 -0.70 32.04 -22.49
N GLU A 268 -1.83 31.88 -23.18
CA GLU A 268 -1.93 32.30 -24.58
C GLU A 268 -1.73 33.82 -24.74
N GLU A 269 -2.19 34.62 -23.79
CA GLU A 269 -1.97 36.08 -23.78
C GLU A 269 -0.49 36.44 -23.54
N GLU A 270 0.17 35.74 -22.61
CA GLU A 270 1.61 35.88 -22.35
C GLU A 270 2.42 35.47 -23.58
N ARG A 271 2.06 34.35 -24.23
CA ARG A 271 2.68 33.90 -25.48
C ARG A 271 2.50 34.92 -26.60
N ALA A 272 1.32 35.53 -26.72
CA ALA A 272 1.05 36.59 -27.70
C ALA A 272 1.89 37.85 -27.46
N ARG A 273 2.27 38.12 -26.20
CA ARG A 273 3.23 39.19 -25.82
C ARG A 273 4.69 38.78 -26.01
N GLY A 274 4.96 37.55 -26.45
CA GLY A 274 6.30 37.01 -26.59
C GLY A 274 6.96 36.64 -25.26
N GLU A 275 6.18 36.38 -24.21
CA GLU A 275 6.74 35.90 -22.95
C GLU A 275 7.24 34.45 -23.09
N PRO A 276 8.44 34.14 -22.58
CA PRO A 276 9.02 32.80 -22.65
C PRO A 276 8.38 31.86 -21.62
N ALA A 277 8.62 30.55 -21.77
CA ALA A 277 8.44 29.61 -20.67
C ALA A 277 9.59 29.72 -19.68
N TYR A 278 9.31 29.31 -18.44
CA TYR A 278 10.29 29.29 -17.36
C TYR A 278 10.56 27.87 -16.91
N GLU A 279 11.82 27.55 -16.67
CA GLU A 279 12.27 26.32 -16.03
C GLU A 279 12.88 26.65 -14.68
N VAL A 280 12.39 25.99 -13.63
CA VAL A 280 12.92 26.10 -12.28
C VAL A 280 13.48 24.75 -11.87
N ALA A 281 14.81 24.68 -11.78
CA ALA A 281 15.50 23.53 -11.19
C ALA A 281 15.16 23.46 -9.69
N LEU A 282 14.62 22.32 -9.26
CA LEU A 282 14.31 22.09 -7.86
C LEU A 282 15.57 21.68 -7.08
N PRO A 283 15.64 21.96 -5.77
CA PRO A 283 16.70 21.40 -4.93
C PRO A 283 16.60 19.87 -4.89
N THR A 284 17.69 19.19 -4.54
CA THR A 284 17.74 17.73 -4.44
C THR A 284 16.67 17.21 -3.47
N LYS A 285 15.86 16.23 -3.93
CA LYS A 285 14.79 15.63 -3.12
C LYS A 285 15.40 14.92 -1.90
N PRO A 286 14.83 15.10 -0.69
CA PRO A 286 15.22 14.30 0.47
C PRO A 286 15.08 12.81 0.16
N SER A 287 16.04 12.02 0.62
CA SER A 287 16.06 10.57 0.38
C SER A 287 14.87 9.90 1.05
N ALA A 288 14.30 8.91 0.38
CA ALA A 288 13.38 7.99 1.05
C ALA A 288 14.13 7.18 2.12
N LEU A 289 13.39 6.65 3.08
CA LEU A 289 13.95 5.73 4.06
C LEU A 289 14.41 4.45 3.37
N THR A 290 15.64 4.03 3.67
CA THR A 290 16.17 2.72 3.25
C THR A 290 16.16 1.70 4.40
N ARG A 291 15.81 2.14 5.62
CA ARG A 291 15.69 1.30 6.81
C ARG A 291 14.80 1.96 7.85
N VAL A 292 14.18 1.14 8.70
CA VAL A 292 13.38 1.60 9.85
C VAL A 292 13.94 1.00 11.13
N GLU A 293 14.41 1.85 12.03
CA GLU A 293 15.07 1.40 13.25
C GLU A 293 14.08 0.99 14.34
N GLU A 294 13.00 1.75 14.52
CA GLU A 294 12.03 1.53 15.58
C GLU A 294 10.59 1.82 15.16
N ALA A 295 9.67 1.12 15.83
CA ALA A 295 8.22 1.35 15.77
C ALA A 295 7.59 1.10 17.14
N HIS A 296 6.35 1.59 17.32
CA HIS A 296 5.60 1.45 18.56
C HIS A 296 4.31 0.64 18.30
N LEU A 297 3.99 -0.32 19.17
CA LEU A 297 2.77 -1.13 19.10
C LEU A 297 1.96 -0.94 20.37
N TYR A 298 0.66 -0.67 20.24
CA TYR A 298 -0.26 -0.52 21.37
C TYR A 298 -1.25 -1.69 21.37
N LEU A 299 -1.40 -2.37 22.51
CA LEU A 299 -2.26 -3.55 22.69
C LEU A 299 -3.37 -3.31 23.72
N SER A 300 -4.63 -3.46 23.33
CA SER A 300 -5.80 -3.30 24.20
C SER A 300 -6.71 -4.53 24.17
N PRO A 301 -7.30 -4.94 25.32
CA PRO A 301 -8.25 -6.05 25.34
C PRO A 301 -9.51 -5.73 24.51
N ALA A 302 -9.91 -4.46 24.43
CA ALA A 302 -11.01 -4.01 23.56
C ALA A 302 -10.73 -4.26 22.05
N GLY A 303 -9.47 -4.56 21.71
CA GLY A 303 -9.05 -4.94 20.37
C GLY A 303 -9.16 -6.43 20.08
N MET A 304 -9.61 -7.31 20.99
CA MET A 304 -9.63 -8.75 20.75
C MET A 304 -10.42 -9.09 19.46
N LEU A 305 -9.73 -9.75 18.52
CA LEU A 305 -10.30 -10.20 17.24
C LEU A 305 -10.73 -11.66 17.30
N GLY A 306 -10.02 -12.48 18.07
CA GLY A 306 -10.36 -13.89 18.22
C GLY A 306 -9.35 -14.65 19.05
N GLU A 307 -9.78 -15.84 19.46
CA GLU A 307 -8.99 -16.80 20.21
C GLU A 307 -8.87 -18.09 19.39
N GLY A 308 -7.66 -18.64 19.32
CA GLY A 308 -7.40 -19.94 18.73
C GLY A 308 -6.64 -20.82 19.70
N ASN A 309 -6.59 -22.13 19.40
CA ASN A 309 -5.99 -23.14 20.28
C ASN A 309 -4.53 -22.87 20.68
N HIS A 310 -3.81 -22.07 19.89
CA HIS A 310 -2.38 -21.81 20.06
C HIS A 310 -2.07 -20.32 20.24
N SER A 311 -3.08 -19.44 20.15
CA SER A 311 -2.84 -18.01 20.02
C SER A 311 -4.06 -17.15 20.33
N MET A 312 -3.81 -15.94 20.82
CA MET A 312 -4.79 -14.86 20.87
C MET A 312 -4.49 -13.82 19.79
N VAL A 313 -5.51 -13.24 19.19
CA VAL A 313 -5.37 -12.23 18.14
C VAL A 313 -6.03 -10.93 18.58
N TYR A 314 -5.27 -9.84 18.50
CA TYR A 314 -5.74 -8.50 18.82
C TYR A 314 -5.60 -7.59 17.60
N LYS A 315 -6.59 -6.73 17.39
CA LYS A 315 -6.45 -5.52 16.62
C LYS A 315 -5.58 -4.58 17.42
N ALA A 316 -4.42 -4.25 16.87
CA ALA A 316 -3.44 -3.37 17.49
C ALA A 316 -3.34 -2.05 16.74
N GLU A 317 -2.92 -1.00 17.44
CA GLU A 317 -2.50 0.24 16.81
C GLU A 317 -0.98 0.22 16.68
N TRP A 318 -0.49 0.33 15.44
CA TRP A 318 0.94 0.26 15.10
C TRP A 318 1.41 1.60 14.54
N GLU A 319 2.32 2.23 15.26
CA GLU A 319 2.83 3.55 14.94
C GLU A 319 4.20 3.44 14.28
N LEU A 320 4.28 4.00 13.07
CA LEU A 320 5.42 3.94 12.16
C LEU A 320 5.90 5.35 11.78
N PRO A 321 7.15 5.51 11.31
CA PRO A 321 7.60 6.75 10.68
C PRO A 321 6.69 7.13 9.50
N ARG A 322 6.29 8.40 9.44
CA ARG A 322 5.34 8.91 8.43
C ARG A 322 5.94 8.94 7.03
N ASP A 323 7.23 9.20 6.95
CA ASP A 323 8.05 9.21 5.74
C ASP A 323 8.22 7.82 5.10
N LEU A 324 7.78 6.75 5.77
CA LEU A 324 7.64 5.43 5.15
C LEU A 324 6.56 5.41 4.06
N PHE A 325 5.51 6.25 4.18
CA PHE A 325 4.35 6.22 3.28
C PHE A 325 4.05 7.56 2.61
N VAL A 326 4.47 8.68 3.23
CA VAL A 326 4.19 10.02 2.69
C VAL A 326 5.46 10.65 2.18
N GLU A 327 5.54 10.79 0.86
CA GLU A 327 6.69 11.40 0.20
C GLU A 327 6.83 12.90 0.53
N PRO A 328 8.08 13.43 0.54
CA PRO A 328 8.33 14.86 0.47
C PRO A 328 7.67 15.47 -0.76
N TRP A 329 7.11 16.67 -0.61
CA TRP A 329 6.46 17.38 -1.71
C TRP A 329 6.98 18.82 -1.82
N MET A 330 6.86 19.42 -3.00
CA MET A 330 7.25 20.81 -3.24
C MET A 330 6.00 21.68 -3.37
N CYS A 331 5.95 22.82 -2.66
CA CYS A 331 4.82 23.72 -2.79
C CYS A 331 4.87 24.49 -4.11
N HIS A 332 3.95 24.19 -5.03
CA HIS A 332 3.90 24.86 -6.34
C HIS A 332 3.75 26.38 -6.21
N THR A 333 3.00 26.86 -5.21
CA THR A 333 2.87 28.29 -4.92
C THR A 333 4.19 28.91 -4.48
N CYS A 334 4.97 28.24 -3.62
CA CYS A 334 6.32 28.68 -3.27
C CYS A 334 7.24 28.74 -4.49
N VAL A 335 7.19 27.71 -5.35
CA VAL A 335 8.01 27.67 -6.57
C VAL A 335 7.65 28.85 -7.47
N HIS A 336 6.37 29.08 -7.70
CA HIS A 336 5.89 30.17 -8.52
C HIS A 336 6.23 31.55 -7.92
N GLU A 337 6.01 31.79 -6.64
CA GLU A 337 6.34 33.06 -6.00
C GLU A 337 7.85 33.35 -6.04
N GLN A 338 8.69 32.35 -5.76
CA GLN A 338 10.14 32.52 -5.89
C GLN A 338 10.53 32.79 -7.33
N LEU A 339 9.98 32.06 -8.30
CA LEU A 339 10.18 32.31 -9.73
C LEU A 339 9.86 33.76 -10.08
N MET A 340 8.69 34.27 -9.67
CA MET A 340 8.28 35.63 -9.97
C MET A 340 9.20 36.68 -9.32
N ILE A 341 9.69 36.45 -8.10
CA ILE A 341 10.70 37.31 -7.46
C ILE A 341 11.98 37.34 -8.31
N GLN A 342 12.48 36.18 -8.74
CA GLN A 342 13.71 36.10 -9.54
C GLN A 342 13.54 36.74 -10.92
N VAL A 343 12.42 36.47 -11.61
CA VAL A 343 12.10 37.09 -12.91
C VAL A 343 11.99 38.60 -12.78
N HIS A 344 11.36 39.10 -11.72
CA HIS A 344 11.30 40.53 -11.44
C HIS A 344 12.70 41.14 -11.24
N MET A 345 13.57 40.48 -10.48
CA MET A 345 14.96 40.92 -10.29
C MET A 345 15.77 40.91 -11.60
N LEU A 346 15.56 39.91 -12.46
CA LEU A 346 16.16 39.86 -13.80
C LEU A 346 15.67 40.99 -14.70
N LYS A 347 14.37 41.31 -14.67
CA LYS A 347 13.78 42.43 -15.41
C LYS A 347 14.34 43.76 -14.91
N TRP A 348 14.37 43.98 -13.60
CA TRP A 348 14.87 45.20 -12.99
C TRP A 348 16.35 45.44 -13.31
N SER A 349 17.19 44.42 -13.24
CA SER A 349 18.63 44.56 -13.52
C SER A 349 18.99 44.71 -14.99
N GLY A 350 18.03 44.68 -15.91
CA GLY A 350 18.28 44.72 -17.35
C GLY A 350 18.76 43.39 -17.95
N ARG A 351 19.20 42.43 -17.13
CA ARG A 351 19.68 41.11 -17.56
C ARG A 351 18.63 40.31 -18.33
N TRP A 352 17.35 40.52 -18.02
CA TRP A 352 16.24 39.95 -18.79
C TRP A 352 16.29 40.31 -20.28
N HIS A 353 16.58 41.58 -20.58
CA HIS A 353 16.65 42.05 -21.97
C HIS A 353 17.80 41.37 -22.70
N GLU A 354 18.95 41.24 -22.03
CA GLU A 354 20.11 40.52 -22.57
C GLU A 354 19.78 39.06 -22.86
N MET A 355 19.05 38.37 -21.96
CA MET A 355 18.62 36.99 -22.17
C MET A 355 17.64 36.86 -23.35
N MET A 356 16.70 37.80 -23.50
CA MET A 356 15.76 37.82 -24.63
C MET A 356 16.46 38.09 -25.97
N GLU A 357 17.39 39.04 -26.00
CA GLU A 357 18.18 39.36 -27.19
C GLU A 357 19.07 38.18 -27.61
N GLN A 358 19.73 37.52 -26.65
CA GLN A 358 20.51 36.30 -26.89
C GLN A 358 19.67 35.14 -27.43
N ALA A 359 18.41 35.05 -26.99
CA ALA A 359 17.46 34.06 -27.51
C ALA A 359 16.86 34.45 -28.87
N GLY A 360 17.23 35.61 -29.45
CA GLY A 360 16.69 36.10 -30.72
C GLY A 360 15.25 36.60 -30.62
N CYS A 361 14.73 36.84 -29.42
CA CYS A 361 13.39 37.37 -29.20
C CYS A 361 13.40 38.90 -29.35
N LYS A 362 12.44 39.45 -30.10
CA LYS A 362 12.27 40.91 -30.21
C LYS A 362 11.75 41.47 -28.89
N VAL A 363 12.51 42.35 -28.26
CA VAL A 363 12.09 43.02 -27.03
C VAL A 363 11.28 44.27 -27.37
N SER A 364 10.14 44.47 -26.70
CA SER A 364 9.35 45.69 -26.88
C SER A 364 10.15 46.92 -26.39
N PRO A 365 10.18 48.05 -27.12
CA PRO A 365 10.92 49.26 -26.73
C PRO A 365 10.46 49.92 -25.42
N ASP A 366 9.27 49.56 -24.90
CA ASP A 366 8.57 50.33 -23.87
C ASP A 366 8.98 50.01 -22.41
N MET A 367 10.00 49.16 -22.18
CA MET A 367 10.51 48.92 -20.83
C MET A 367 11.74 49.79 -20.55
N GLU A 368 11.53 50.95 -19.91
CA GLU A 368 12.61 51.82 -19.45
C GLU A 368 13.55 51.08 -18.48
N LYS A 369 14.88 51.15 -18.72
CA LYS A 369 15.91 50.57 -17.85
C LYS A 369 15.98 51.35 -16.54
N PRO A 370 15.72 50.72 -15.38
CA PRO A 370 15.95 51.38 -14.10
C PRO A 370 17.46 51.55 -13.88
N ASP A 371 17.91 52.78 -13.67
CA ASP A 371 19.34 53.09 -13.60
C ASP A 371 19.95 52.63 -12.25
N GLY A 372 21.05 51.88 -12.31
CA GLY A 372 21.98 51.71 -11.18
C GLY A 372 21.89 50.46 -10.27
N PHE A 373 20.98 49.49 -10.48
CA PHE A 373 20.94 48.25 -9.66
C PHE A 373 21.55 47.04 -10.38
N LYS A 374 22.71 46.56 -9.90
CA LYS A 374 23.37 45.36 -10.43
C LYS A 374 22.92 44.12 -9.64
N TYR A 375 22.06 43.31 -10.25
CA TYR A 375 21.67 42.01 -9.71
C TYR A 375 22.50 40.90 -10.35
N GLU A 376 23.18 40.10 -9.55
CA GLU A 376 23.84 38.88 -10.01
C GLU A 376 22.91 37.70 -9.74
N MET A 377 22.50 37.01 -10.81
CA MET A 377 21.66 35.82 -10.71
C MET A 377 22.38 34.81 -9.82
N PRO A 378 21.72 34.29 -8.77
CA PRO A 378 22.33 33.31 -7.91
C PRO A 378 22.76 32.11 -8.75
N VAL A 379 24.01 31.72 -8.57
CA VAL A 379 24.56 30.51 -9.18
C VAL A 379 24.00 29.33 -8.40
N PRO A 380 23.58 28.23 -9.07
CA PRO A 380 23.25 27.01 -8.37
C PRO A 380 24.39 26.61 -7.42
N PRO A 381 24.12 26.31 -6.14
CA PRO A 381 25.14 26.06 -5.12
C PRO A 381 26.00 24.82 -5.42
N ASP A 382 25.52 23.91 -6.27
CA ASP A 382 26.20 22.68 -6.65
C ASP A 382 26.44 22.61 -8.17
N THR A 383 27.41 23.36 -8.69
CA THR A 383 27.90 23.14 -10.06
C THR A 383 28.71 21.85 -10.19
N ASP A 384 29.08 21.24 -9.06
CA ASP A 384 29.88 20.02 -8.99
C ASP A 384 29.03 18.74 -8.82
N GLU A 385 27.72 18.85 -8.55
CA GLU A 385 26.81 17.70 -8.58
C GLU A 385 26.47 17.37 -10.04
N GLU A 386 27.15 16.36 -10.58
CA GLU A 386 26.87 15.83 -11.91
C GLU A 386 25.54 15.05 -11.91
N PHE A 387 24.48 15.70 -12.38
CA PHE A 387 23.18 15.07 -12.64
C PHE A 387 23.26 14.22 -13.91
N ASP A 388 22.82 12.96 -13.81
CA ASP A 388 22.79 12.03 -14.95
C ASP A 388 21.64 12.34 -15.92
N MET A 389 20.56 12.92 -15.41
CA MET A 389 19.32 13.10 -16.15
C MET A 389 18.51 14.27 -15.61
N GLU A 390 17.83 14.99 -16.51
CA GLU A 390 16.82 15.98 -16.14
C GLU A 390 15.42 15.43 -16.36
N ARG A 391 14.56 15.57 -15.36
CA ARG A 391 13.13 15.24 -15.46
C ARG A 391 12.31 16.52 -15.45
N ILE A 392 11.76 16.85 -16.61
CA ILE A 392 10.91 18.05 -16.77
C ILE A 392 9.47 17.72 -16.41
N ILE A 393 8.91 18.46 -15.45
CA ILE A 393 7.52 18.35 -15.00
C ILE A 393 6.78 19.59 -15.48
N LEU A 394 5.79 19.38 -16.36
CA LEU A 394 5.02 20.47 -16.93
C LEU A 394 3.95 20.93 -15.92
N LEU A 395 3.99 22.21 -15.57
CA LEU A 395 2.97 22.88 -14.78
C LEU A 395 2.12 23.75 -15.70
N LYS A 396 0.83 23.41 -15.79
CA LYS A 396 -0.14 24.27 -16.46
C LYS A 396 -0.42 25.49 -15.59
N PRO A 397 -0.58 26.69 -16.20
CA PRO A 397 -0.99 27.87 -15.45
C PRO A 397 -2.29 27.57 -14.70
N PRO A 398 -2.46 28.09 -13.48
CA PRO A 398 -3.69 27.94 -12.74
C PRO A 398 -4.84 28.49 -13.59
N SER A 399 -5.79 27.66 -13.98
CA SER A 399 -7.00 28.17 -14.64
C SER A 399 -7.77 29.01 -13.62
N ASP A 400 -8.26 30.17 -14.03
CA ASP A 400 -9.03 31.10 -13.17
C ASP A 400 -10.30 30.50 -12.53
N SER A 401 -10.62 29.24 -12.86
CA SER A 401 -11.60 28.46 -12.12
C SER A 401 -11.07 28.19 -10.70
N LYS A 402 -11.63 28.90 -9.72
CA LYS A 402 -11.36 28.81 -8.26
C LYS A 402 -11.50 27.41 -7.62
N HIS A 403 -11.64 26.34 -8.38
CA HIS A 403 -11.96 25.00 -7.89
C HIS A 403 -11.17 23.91 -8.64
N ALA A 404 -9.87 23.77 -8.32
CA ALA A 404 -9.12 22.51 -8.19
C ALA A 404 -7.60 22.77 -8.28
N PRO A 405 -6.75 22.03 -7.54
CA PRO A 405 -5.31 22.04 -7.78
C PRO A 405 -5.00 21.48 -9.19
N SER A 406 -4.17 22.21 -9.95
CA SER A 406 -3.63 21.77 -11.24
C SER A 406 -2.85 20.47 -11.06
N SER A 407 -3.27 19.39 -11.72
CA SER A 407 -2.53 18.13 -11.71
C SER A 407 -1.28 18.26 -12.59
N ALA A 408 -0.12 18.01 -12.00
CA ALA A 408 1.13 17.90 -12.75
C ALA A 408 1.10 16.63 -13.60
N SER A 409 1.49 16.72 -14.87
CA SER A 409 1.62 15.55 -15.75
C SER A 409 3.07 15.38 -16.16
N THR A 410 3.61 14.18 -15.94
CA THR A 410 4.90 13.75 -16.49
C THR A 410 4.66 13.33 -17.94
N SER A 411 4.66 14.29 -18.87
CA SER A 411 4.56 13.99 -20.30
C SER A 411 5.87 14.32 -21.02
N THR A 412 6.24 13.47 -21.97
CA THR A 412 7.23 13.83 -22.99
C THR A 412 6.75 15.08 -23.72
N PRO A 413 7.63 16.06 -23.99
CA PRO A 413 7.26 17.32 -24.62
C PRO A 413 6.47 17.04 -25.91
N THR A 414 5.20 17.44 -25.95
CA THR A 414 4.36 17.35 -27.13
C THR A 414 4.94 18.23 -28.25
N SER A 415 4.58 17.94 -29.50
CA SER A 415 5.02 18.71 -30.67
C SER A 415 4.78 20.22 -30.55
N ASP A 416 3.79 20.62 -29.74
CA ASP A 416 3.39 22.02 -29.51
C ASP A 416 4.42 22.83 -28.69
N SER A 417 5.42 22.17 -28.10
CA SER A 417 6.53 22.87 -27.41
C SER A 417 7.70 23.24 -28.33
N LYS A 418 7.69 22.81 -29.59
CA LYS A 418 8.75 23.13 -30.56
C LYS A 418 8.65 24.60 -30.96
N GLY A 419 9.57 25.42 -30.44
CA GLY A 419 9.74 26.83 -30.81
C GLY A 419 9.46 27.83 -29.68
N LEU A 420 9.07 27.36 -28.50
CA LEU A 420 8.93 28.24 -27.35
C LEU A 420 10.30 28.53 -26.73
N THR A 421 10.65 29.80 -26.58
CA THR A 421 11.85 30.20 -25.82
C THR A 421 11.67 29.81 -24.36
N VAL A 422 12.67 29.13 -23.79
CA VAL A 422 12.64 28.66 -22.40
C VAL A 422 13.79 29.27 -21.63
N PHE A 423 13.50 29.90 -20.51
CA PHE A 423 14.50 30.46 -19.60
C PHE A 423 14.61 29.65 -18.33
N ARG A 424 15.82 29.19 -18.02
CA ARG A 424 16.11 28.55 -16.73
C ARG A 424 16.38 29.62 -15.68
N VAL A 425 15.60 29.57 -14.60
CA VAL A 425 15.66 30.52 -13.49
C VAL A 425 15.98 29.74 -12.21
N TYR A 426 17.06 30.11 -11.54
CA TYR A 426 17.47 29.50 -10.28
C TYR A 426 16.78 30.17 -9.09
N CYS A 427 16.16 29.37 -8.21
CA CYS A 427 15.40 29.85 -7.06
C CYS A 427 16.00 29.31 -5.75
N PRO A 428 16.93 30.04 -5.10
CA PRO A 428 17.72 29.52 -3.97
C PRO A 428 16.93 29.23 -2.69
N ASN A 429 15.75 29.83 -2.53
CA ASN A 429 14.95 29.71 -1.30
C ASN A 429 13.92 28.58 -1.36
N LEU A 430 13.95 27.73 -2.40
CA LEU A 430 13.06 26.58 -2.49
C LEU A 430 13.47 25.50 -1.48
N ARG A 431 12.47 24.92 -0.82
CA ARG A 431 12.66 23.88 0.18
C ARG A 431 11.58 22.81 0.03
N TRP A 432 12.02 21.55 -0.01
CA TRP A 432 11.12 20.42 0.09
C TRP A 432 10.38 20.42 1.42
N GLN A 433 9.07 20.23 1.34
CA GLN A 433 8.21 20.12 2.51
C GLN A 433 8.31 18.68 3.01
N THR A 434 8.91 18.47 4.17
CA THR A 434 9.06 17.14 4.76
C THR A 434 8.25 17.03 6.05
N PRO A 435 7.69 15.85 6.36
CA PRO A 435 7.14 15.61 7.68
C PRO A 435 8.22 15.66 8.77
N VAL A 436 9.46 15.30 8.43
CA VAL A 436 10.61 15.30 9.34
C VAL A 436 11.01 16.72 9.75
N ASP A 437 10.98 17.74 8.91
CA ASP A 437 11.42 19.08 9.33
C ASP A 437 10.24 20.07 9.37
N PRO A 438 9.70 20.41 10.55
CA PRO A 438 8.67 21.45 10.66
C PRO A 438 9.13 22.82 10.15
N SER A 439 10.44 23.11 10.16
CA SER A 439 11.01 24.36 9.65
C SER A 439 10.99 24.44 8.13
N SER A 440 10.85 23.29 7.45
CA SER A 440 10.67 23.24 6.00
C SER A 440 9.29 23.75 5.57
N ARG A 441 8.33 23.91 6.49
CA ARG A 441 6.95 24.28 6.17
C ARG A 441 6.81 25.71 5.67
N CYS A 442 6.28 25.88 4.46
CA CYS A 442 5.98 27.19 3.89
C CYS A 442 4.71 27.83 4.48
N SER A 443 4.54 29.15 4.28
CA SER A 443 3.34 29.88 4.70
C SER A 443 2.08 29.50 3.93
N HIS A 444 2.19 29.10 2.65
CA HIS A 444 1.05 28.66 1.84
C HIS A 444 0.38 27.41 2.41
N PHE A 445 1.14 26.60 3.13
CA PHE A 445 0.62 25.49 3.92
C PHE A 445 -0.43 25.95 4.94
N ARG A 446 -0.26 27.14 5.55
CA ARG A 446 -1.22 27.70 6.52
C ARG A 446 -2.58 28.01 5.90
N HIS A 447 -2.65 28.28 4.60
CA HIS A 447 -3.89 28.58 3.89
C HIS A 447 -4.57 27.32 3.31
N CYS A 448 -3.83 26.21 3.13
CA CYS A 448 -4.36 24.94 2.60
C CYS A 448 -4.93 23.96 3.66
N ALA A 449 -5.24 24.40 4.88
CA ALA A 449 -5.77 23.54 5.97
C ALA A 449 -4.87 22.35 6.39
N LYS A 450 -3.66 22.22 5.83
CA LYS A 450 -2.66 21.27 6.31
C LYS A 450 -1.94 21.96 7.48
N HIS A 451 -2.29 21.60 8.71
CA HIS A 451 -1.59 22.10 9.91
C HIS A 451 -0.35 21.25 10.19
N ALA A 452 0.36 21.56 11.28
CA ALA A 452 1.45 20.70 11.74
C ALA A 452 0.97 19.25 11.92
N VAL A 453 1.61 18.32 11.21
CA VAL A 453 1.41 16.86 11.33
C VAL A 453 2.53 16.24 12.18
N PRO A 454 2.28 15.11 12.87
CA PRO A 454 3.33 14.34 13.54
C PRO A 454 4.33 13.76 12.54
N ARG A 455 5.52 13.38 13.04
CA ARG A 455 6.54 12.65 12.26
C ARG A 455 6.24 11.16 12.10
N THR A 456 5.21 10.68 12.78
CA THR A 456 4.76 9.28 12.77
C THR A 456 3.33 9.20 12.24
N SER A 457 2.87 8.00 11.94
CA SER A 457 1.49 7.69 11.59
C SER A 457 1.08 6.39 12.26
N VAL A 458 -0.18 6.36 12.72
CA VAL A 458 -0.75 5.19 13.41
C VAL A 458 -1.61 4.41 12.43
N PHE A 459 -1.45 3.10 12.44
CA PHE A 459 -2.15 2.16 11.60
C PHE A 459 -2.85 1.10 12.42
N GLN A 460 -3.88 0.47 11.83
CA GLN A 460 -4.49 -0.73 12.39
C GLN A 460 -3.91 -1.98 11.74
N VAL A 461 -3.48 -2.92 12.58
CA VAL A 461 -2.94 -4.23 12.19
C VAL A 461 -3.49 -5.33 13.10
N ALA A 462 -3.32 -6.59 12.69
CA ALA A 462 -3.56 -7.74 13.55
C ALA A 462 -2.25 -8.16 14.23
N ALA A 463 -2.26 -8.22 15.56
CA ALA A 463 -1.19 -8.75 16.38
C ALA A 463 -1.61 -10.12 16.93
N LYS A 464 -0.93 -11.17 16.49
CA LYS A 464 -1.14 -12.54 16.96
C LYS A 464 -0.08 -12.88 18.01
N LEU A 465 -0.54 -13.33 19.17
CA LEU A 465 0.26 -13.69 20.34
C LEU A 465 0.18 -15.20 20.56
N SER A 466 1.29 -15.83 20.93
CA SER A 466 1.45 -17.25 21.19
C SER A 466 1.27 -17.60 22.67
N ILE A 467 0.61 -18.72 22.93
CA ILE A 467 0.58 -19.34 24.26
C ILE A 467 2.01 -19.81 24.63
N GLN A 468 2.31 -19.82 25.93
CA GLN A 468 3.60 -20.25 26.46
C GLN A 468 3.96 -21.67 25.99
N HIS A 469 5.22 -21.87 25.61
CA HIS A 469 5.77 -23.13 25.11
C HIS A 469 5.20 -23.63 23.78
N ASP A 470 4.45 -22.79 23.06
CA ASP A 470 3.97 -23.10 21.72
C ASP A 470 4.91 -22.58 20.63
N ALA A 471 5.25 -23.44 19.67
CA ALA A 471 6.09 -23.10 18.52
C ALA A 471 5.29 -22.81 17.24
N HIS A 472 3.95 -22.84 17.31
CA HIS A 472 3.06 -22.65 16.15
C HIS A 472 3.21 -21.28 15.53
N LEU A 473 3.28 -20.22 16.34
CA LEU A 473 3.45 -18.87 15.82
C LEU A 473 4.79 -18.67 15.12
N ALA A 474 5.87 -19.26 15.65
CA ALA A 474 7.18 -19.23 15.03
C ALA A 474 7.22 -19.99 13.69
N ARG A 475 6.52 -21.13 13.59
CA ARG A 475 6.35 -21.86 12.31
C ARG A 475 5.57 -21.03 11.30
N GLU A 476 4.48 -20.40 11.73
CA GLU A 476 3.67 -19.55 10.87
C GLU A 476 4.47 -18.37 10.32
N ALA A 477 5.25 -17.70 11.17
CA ALA A 477 6.15 -16.63 10.77
C ALA A 477 7.19 -17.06 9.72
N ARG A 478 7.77 -18.26 9.87
CA ARG A 478 8.69 -18.83 8.86
C ARG A 478 7.99 -19.04 7.52
N ASN A 479 6.76 -19.54 7.54
CA ASN A 479 5.99 -19.76 6.32
C ASN A 479 5.70 -18.43 5.60
N TYR A 480 5.31 -17.37 6.32
CA TYR A 480 5.14 -16.04 5.72
C TYR A 480 6.42 -15.52 5.05
N GLN A 481 7.59 -15.71 5.67
CA GLN A 481 8.87 -15.31 5.11
C GLN A 481 9.27 -16.12 3.86
N ALA A 482 8.75 -17.35 3.73
CA ALA A 482 9.05 -18.25 2.62
C ALA A 482 8.01 -18.20 1.47
N PHE A 483 6.88 -17.52 1.67
CA PHE A 483 5.85 -17.40 0.64
C PHE A 483 6.32 -16.55 -0.54
N PRO A 484 5.91 -16.92 -1.77
CA PRO A 484 6.22 -16.12 -2.95
C PRO A 484 5.43 -14.80 -2.95
N ASP A 485 5.99 -13.77 -3.59
CA ASP A 485 5.41 -12.41 -3.60
C ASP A 485 3.95 -12.38 -4.05
N HIS A 486 3.59 -13.16 -5.07
CA HIS A 486 2.23 -13.18 -5.62
C HIS A 486 1.15 -13.67 -4.64
N PHE A 487 1.53 -14.23 -3.48
CA PHE A 487 0.56 -14.53 -2.41
C PHE A 487 0.03 -13.26 -1.75
N PHE A 488 0.82 -12.18 -1.74
CA PHE A 488 0.51 -10.90 -1.12
C PHE A 488 -0.05 -9.87 -2.11
N GLN A 489 0.06 -10.13 -3.41
CA GLN A 489 -0.26 -9.18 -4.47
C GLN A 489 -1.69 -9.34 -4.98
N HIS A 490 -2.25 -8.22 -5.44
CA HIS A 490 -3.51 -8.19 -6.17
C HIS A 490 -3.22 -8.04 -7.65
N TRP A 491 -3.83 -8.87 -8.50
CA TRP A 491 -3.60 -8.82 -9.95
C TRP A 491 -4.91 -8.56 -10.69
N SER A 492 -4.81 -7.90 -11.84
CA SER A 492 -5.94 -7.65 -12.72
C SER A 492 -6.51 -8.96 -13.29
N GLY A 493 -7.77 -8.90 -13.69
CA GLY A 493 -8.46 -10.01 -14.35
C GLY A 493 -8.87 -11.17 -13.44
N TYR A 494 -9.03 -12.33 -14.06
CA TYR A 494 -9.57 -13.54 -13.46
C TYR A 494 -8.72 -14.74 -13.83
N ASN A 495 -8.80 -15.79 -13.01
CA ASN A 495 -8.20 -17.08 -13.29
C ASN A 495 -9.26 -18.17 -13.41
N LEU A 496 -8.95 -19.18 -14.21
CA LEU A 496 -9.72 -20.42 -14.26
C LEU A 496 -8.91 -21.54 -13.61
N ILE A 497 -9.31 -21.95 -12.40
CA ILE A 497 -8.60 -22.97 -11.61
C ILE A 497 -9.46 -24.21 -11.38
N ARG A 498 -9.01 -25.36 -11.88
CA ARG A 498 -9.77 -26.61 -11.74
C ARG A 498 -9.75 -27.14 -10.29
N PRO A 499 -10.84 -27.79 -9.83
CA PRO A 499 -12.05 -28.17 -10.57
C PRO A 499 -13.10 -27.06 -10.73
N ILE A 500 -12.82 -25.81 -10.32
CA ILE A 500 -13.74 -24.70 -10.51
C ILE A 500 -13.79 -24.34 -12.00
N HIS A 501 -15.01 -24.28 -12.54
CA HIS A 501 -15.26 -24.04 -13.95
C HIS A 501 -15.57 -22.57 -14.27
N ASN A 502 -15.83 -21.76 -13.26
CA ASN A 502 -16.06 -20.32 -13.43
C ASN A 502 -14.79 -19.53 -13.14
N PRO A 503 -14.61 -18.36 -13.80
CA PRO A 503 -13.50 -17.48 -13.50
C PRO A 503 -13.62 -16.90 -12.09
N VAL A 504 -12.50 -16.87 -11.38
CA VAL A 504 -12.38 -16.29 -10.03
C VAL A 504 -11.41 -15.10 -10.04
N PRO A 505 -11.70 -14.02 -9.30
CA PRO A 505 -10.79 -12.87 -9.23
C PRO A 505 -9.40 -13.25 -8.72
N LEU A 506 -8.37 -12.56 -9.22
CA LEU A 506 -6.99 -12.82 -8.81
C LEU A 506 -6.50 -11.89 -7.69
N HIS A 507 -7.12 -12.00 -6.53
CA HIS A 507 -6.73 -11.24 -5.34
C HIS A 507 -5.64 -11.94 -4.52
N ALA A 508 -4.96 -11.15 -3.66
CA ALA A 508 -4.00 -11.65 -2.69
C ALA A 508 -4.60 -12.82 -1.87
N LEU A 509 -3.78 -13.84 -1.68
CA LEU A 509 -4.15 -15.12 -1.08
C LEU A 509 -3.98 -15.09 0.44
N VAL A 510 -2.93 -14.44 0.92
CA VAL A 510 -2.57 -14.34 2.34
C VAL A 510 -2.55 -12.87 2.79
N PRO A 511 -2.70 -12.59 4.10
CA PRO A 511 -2.53 -11.24 4.65
C PRO A 511 -1.12 -10.72 4.42
N GLN A 512 -0.95 -9.39 4.34
CA GLN A 512 0.40 -8.80 4.39
C GLN A 512 1.13 -9.19 5.67
N PHE A 513 2.44 -9.43 5.57
CA PHE A 513 3.33 -9.76 6.67
C PHE A 513 4.11 -8.52 7.12
N TYR A 514 3.98 -8.15 8.40
CA TYR A 514 4.62 -6.96 8.98
C TYR A 514 5.72 -7.29 10.01
N GLY A 515 6.12 -8.56 10.06
CA GLY A 515 7.24 -9.03 10.87
C GLY A 515 6.82 -9.97 12.00
N TYR A 516 7.80 -10.74 12.45
CA TYR A 516 7.72 -11.60 13.63
C TYR A 516 8.73 -11.10 14.65
N TYR A 517 8.25 -10.73 15.82
CA TYR A 517 9.01 -10.03 16.84
C TYR A 517 9.11 -10.87 18.09
N VAL A 518 10.32 -11.00 18.64
CA VAL A 518 10.59 -11.76 19.87
C VAL A 518 11.03 -10.82 20.98
N PRO A 519 10.65 -11.08 22.24
CA PRO A 519 11.03 -10.21 23.35
C PRO A 519 12.56 -10.22 23.52
N GLU A 520 13.14 -9.03 23.74
CA GLU A 520 14.57 -8.91 24.00
C GLU A 520 14.92 -9.45 25.39
N LYS A 521 16.04 -10.17 25.50
CA LYS A 521 16.46 -10.77 26.77
C LYS A 521 16.75 -9.67 27.79
N GLY A 522 16.11 -9.75 28.95
CA GLY A 522 16.33 -8.83 30.08
C GLY A 522 15.35 -7.66 30.17
N THR A 523 14.37 -7.54 29.27
CA THR A 523 13.33 -6.50 29.34
C THR A 523 12.24 -6.79 30.38
N ALA A 524 12.12 -8.04 30.81
CA ALA A 524 11.24 -8.44 31.89
C ALA A 524 11.87 -8.03 33.23
N GLU A 525 11.87 -6.74 33.55
CA GLU A 525 12.03 -6.33 34.94
C GLU A 525 10.91 -6.99 35.75
N ALA A 526 11.27 -7.77 36.76
CA ALA A 526 10.31 -8.38 37.66
C ALA A 526 9.41 -7.26 38.21
N PRO A 527 8.07 -7.39 38.17
CA PRO A 527 7.20 -6.40 38.77
C PRO A 527 7.64 -6.18 40.22
N THR A 528 8.16 -5.00 40.55
CA THR A 528 8.26 -4.53 41.92
C THR A 528 6.85 -4.20 42.39
N GLU A 529 6.02 -5.22 42.51
CA GLU A 529 4.84 -5.17 43.36
C GLU A 529 5.36 -5.40 44.78
N PRO A 530 5.25 -4.45 45.72
CA PRO A 530 5.31 -4.79 47.12
C PRO A 530 4.15 -5.76 47.37
N ALA A 531 4.47 -7.03 47.60
CA ALA A 531 3.47 -8.01 47.99
C ALA A 531 2.88 -7.57 49.34
N ASP A 532 1.68 -7.01 49.30
CA ASP A 532 0.87 -6.66 50.47
C ASP A 532 0.26 -7.95 51.09
N THR A 533 1.10 -8.95 51.33
CA THR A 533 0.69 -10.22 51.94
C THR A 533 1.76 -10.71 52.90
N ASP A 534 1.41 -10.63 54.18
CA ASP A 534 1.77 -11.48 55.31
C ASP A 534 2.95 -12.45 55.13
N GLU A 535 4.02 -12.17 55.87
CA GLU A 535 5.07 -13.08 56.37
C GLU A 535 5.21 -14.44 55.65
N VAL A 536 5.75 -14.43 54.44
CA VAL A 536 6.32 -15.66 53.85
C VAL A 536 7.69 -15.90 54.48
N PRO A 537 7.99 -17.12 55.00
CA PRO A 537 9.25 -17.43 55.68
C PRO A 537 10.49 -17.11 54.84
N ALA A 538 11.49 -16.48 55.47
CA ALA A 538 12.70 -15.95 54.85
C ALA A 538 13.62 -16.98 54.14
N GLU A 539 13.28 -18.27 54.16
CA GLU A 539 14.10 -19.34 53.57
C GLU A 539 13.80 -19.61 52.08
N GLU A 540 12.67 -19.13 51.52
CA GLU A 540 12.38 -19.22 50.08
C GLU A 540 12.77 -17.97 49.26
N ALA A 541 13.26 -16.91 49.92
CA ALA A 541 13.56 -15.62 49.29
C ALA A 541 14.77 -15.63 48.32
N ASN A 542 15.53 -16.73 48.26
CA ASN A 542 16.76 -16.82 47.46
C ASN A 542 16.60 -17.58 46.13
N GLN A 543 15.40 -18.12 45.83
CA GLN A 543 15.10 -18.65 44.50
C GLN A 543 14.57 -17.52 43.62
N LYS A 544 15.45 -16.96 42.78
CA LYS A 544 15.06 -16.03 41.71
C LYS A 544 13.97 -16.69 40.87
N ARG A 545 12.70 -16.27 41.06
CA ARG A 545 11.60 -16.73 40.20
C ARG A 545 11.98 -16.42 38.74
N PRO A 546 11.75 -17.35 37.81
CA PRO A 546 12.00 -17.08 36.40
C PRO A 546 11.15 -15.86 35.98
N PRO A 547 11.67 -15.01 35.08
CA PRO A 547 10.93 -13.86 34.58
C PRO A 547 9.60 -14.32 33.96
N PRO A 548 8.53 -13.50 34.06
CA PRO A 548 7.25 -13.84 33.46
C PRO A 548 7.39 -14.07 31.96
N TYR A 549 6.61 -15.01 31.42
CA TYR A 549 6.56 -15.26 29.99
C TYR A 549 6.00 -14.05 29.25
N LEU A 550 6.67 -13.68 28.16
CA LEU A 550 6.23 -12.69 27.18
C LEU A 550 6.09 -13.36 25.83
N SER A 551 4.90 -13.29 25.27
CA SER A 551 4.60 -13.87 23.98
C SER A 551 5.38 -13.19 22.85
N PRO A 552 5.97 -13.95 21.90
CA PRO A 552 6.36 -13.37 20.62
C PRO A 552 5.12 -12.83 19.87
N ILE A 553 5.34 -11.89 18.95
CA ILE A 553 4.28 -11.18 18.24
C ILE A 553 4.44 -11.39 16.74
N LEU A 554 3.40 -11.86 16.08
CA LEU A 554 3.31 -11.87 14.62
C LEU A 554 2.37 -10.75 14.18
N LEU A 555 2.90 -9.77 13.45
CA LEU A 555 2.12 -8.64 12.93
C LEU A 555 1.68 -8.91 11.49
N LEU A 556 0.38 -8.77 11.22
CA LEU A 556 -0.26 -9.08 9.94
C LEU A 556 -1.26 -7.99 9.54
N GLU A 557 -1.64 -7.97 8.26
CA GLU A 557 -2.82 -7.24 7.78
C GLU A 557 -4.08 -7.66 8.54
N HIS A 558 -4.83 -6.68 9.04
CA HIS A 558 -6.18 -6.90 9.53
C HIS A 558 -7.16 -6.98 8.35
N CYS A 559 -7.43 -8.21 7.91
CA CYS A 559 -8.16 -8.50 6.66
C CYS A 559 -9.62 -8.93 6.87
N GLY A 560 -10.24 -8.49 7.97
CA GLY A 560 -11.68 -8.63 8.21
C GLY A 560 -12.03 -9.70 9.24
N GLN A 561 -13.12 -10.42 9.01
CA GLN A 561 -13.71 -11.38 9.95
C GLN A 561 -13.79 -12.78 9.33
N PRO A 562 -13.82 -13.85 10.13
CA PRO A 562 -14.13 -15.19 9.64
C PRO A 562 -15.36 -15.19 8.73
N VAL A 563 -15.28 -15.93 7.62
CA VAL A 563 -16.46 -16.12 6.77
C VAL A 563 -17.57 -16.85 7.54
N ASP A 564 -18.81 -16.48 7.26
CA ASP A 564 -19.99 -17.27 7.58
C ASP A 564 -20.51 -17.89 6.29
N LEU A 565 -20.34 -19.21 6.14
CA LEU A 565 -20.72 -19.95 4.94
C LEU A 565 -22.21 -19.80 4.59
N SER A 566 -23.08 -19.57 5.59
CA SER A 566 -24.51 -19.37 5.35
C SER A 566 -24.83 -18.06 4.63
N CYS A 567 -23.94 -17.07 4.75
CA CYS A 567 -24.05 -15.75 4.14
C CYS A 567 -23.27 -15.60 2.82
N LEU A 568 -22.60 -16.66 2.35
CA LEU A 568 -21.83 -16.63 1.10
C LEU A 568 -22.67 -17.02 -0.11
N SER A 569 -22.58 -16.21 -1.16
CA SER A 569 -23.08 -16.57 -2.50
C SER A 569 -22.28 -17.75 -3.09
N GLU A 570 -22.79 -18.35 -4.16
CA GLU A 570 -22.06 -19.45 -4.82
C GLU A 570 -20.72 -18.99 -5.40
N ASP A 571 -20.68 -17.77 -5.93
CA ASP A 571 -19.47 -17.11 -6.41
C ASP A 571 -18.46 -16.89 -5.28
N ASP A 572 -18.92 -16.45 -4.10
CA ASP A 572 -18.06 -16.26 -2.92
C ASP A 572 -17.46 -17.59 -2.46
N ARG A 573 -18.25 -18.67 -2.46
CA ARG A 573 -17.79 -20.02 -2.10
C ARG A 573 -16.75 -20.53 -3.09
N GLU A 574 -16.95 -20.31 -4.38
CA GLU A 574 -15.96 -20.64 -5.41
C GLU A 574 -14.67 -19.82 -5.22
N GLU A 575 -14.76 -18.53 -4.89
CA GLU A 575 -13.58 -17.71 -4.61
C GLU A 575 -12.83 -18.20 -3.36
N CYS A 576 -13.52 -18.53 -2.27
CA CYS A 576 -12.93 -19.14 -1.08
C CYS A 576 -12.22 -20.47 -1.39
N ALA A 577 -12.89 -21.36 -2.13
CA ALA A 577 -12.31 -22.63 -2.56
C ALA A 577 -11.07 -22.40 -3.45
N SER A 578 -11.12 -21.38 -4.31
CA SER A 578 -10.01 -21.04 -5.18
C SER A 578 -8.75 -20.69 -4.40
N LEU A 579 -8.85 -20.05 -3.23
CA LEU A 579 -7.67 -19.71 -2.41
C LEU A 579 -6.86 -20.96 -2.08
N CYS A 580 -7.53 -22.03 -1.63
CA CYS A 580 -6.87 -23.30 -1.29
C CYS A 580 -6.24 -23.96 -2.52
N LEU A 581 -6.96 -23.94 -3.65
CA LEU A 581 -6.47 -24.52 -4.90
C LEU A 581 -5.25 -23.75 -5.42
N ARG A 582 -5.27 -22.41 -5.34
CA ARG A 582 -4.15 -21.56 -5.74
C ARG A 582 -2.93 -21.77 -4.84
N PHE A 583 -3.14 -21.93 -3.54
CA PHE A 583 -2.09 -22.25 -2.57
C PHE A 583 -1.41 -23.60 -2.89
N ASN A 584 -2.23 -24.62 -3.14
CA ASN A 584 -1.76 -25.95 -3.54
C ASN A 584 -1.02 -25.92 -4.90
N ASN A 585 -1.54 -25.18 -5.88
CA ASN A 585 -0.91 -25.04 -7.20
C ASN A 585 0.48 -24.39 -7.11
N ALA A 586 0.68 -23.49 -6.15
CA ALA A 586 1.97 -22.88 -5.87
C ALA A 586 2.92 -23.79 -5.06
N GLY A 587 2.55 -25.06 -4.84
CA GLY A 587 3.38 -26.06 -4.17
C GLY A 587 3.32 -26.00 -2.64
N TRP A 588 2.22 -25.51 -2.06
CA TRP A 588 2.04 -25.42 -0.61
C TRP A 588 0.79 -26.15 -0.12
N LEU A 589 0.89 -26.88 0.99
CA LEU A 589 -0.23 -27.48 1.69
C LEU A 589 -0.52 -26.69 2.96
N HIS A 590 -1.80 -26.40 3.23
CA HIS A 590 -2.19 -25.62 4.41
C HIS A 590 -2.28 -26.47 5.69
N GLU A 591 -2.70 -27.73 5.59
CA GLU A 591 -2.82 -28.69 6.70
C GLU A 591 -3.72 -28.27 7.91
N SER A 592 -4.51 -27.20 7.77
CA SER A 592 -5.40 -26.68 8.84
C SER A 592 -6.61 -25.91 8.28
N ILE A 593 -7.18 -26.38 7.17
CA ILE A 593 -8.32 -25.68 6.54
C ILE A 593 -9.56 -25.80 7.42
N ALA A 594 -10.13 -24.64 7.78
CA ALA A 594 -11.38 -24.50 8.51
C ALA A 594 -12.06 -23.20 8.11
N GLU A 595 -13.38 -23.10 8.32
CA GLU A 595 -14.16 -21.87 8.03
C GLU A 595 -13.56 -20.63 8.69
N ARG A 596 -13.18 -20.72 9.97
CA ARG A 596 -12.51 -19.65 10.71
C ARG A 596 -11.17 -19.17 10.12
N ASN A 597 -10.54 -19.99 9.27
CA ASN A 597 -9.25 -19.71 8.66
C ASN A 597 -9.38 -19.05 7.27
N VAL A 598 -10.61 -18.71 6.86
CA VAL A 598 -10.88 -17.86 5.70
C VAL A 598 -11.49 -16.56 6.21
N LEU A 599 -10.79 -15.44 6.04
CA LEU A 599 -11.28 -14.13 6.41
C LEU A 599 -11.92 -13.43 5.22
N VAL A 600 -12.93 -12.60 5.49
CA VAL A 600 -13.62 -11.75 4.52
C VAL A 600 -13.68 -10.31 5.01
N GLN A 601 -13.44 -9.38 4.08
CA GLN A 601 -13.65 -7.95 4.29
C GLN A 601 -14.56 -7.36 3.18
N PRO A 602 -15.34 -6.32 3.51
CA PRO A 602 -16.13 -5.60 2.52
C PRO A 602 -15.25 -4.74 1.61
N GLY A 603 -15.59 -4.72 0.32
CA GLY A 603 -14.89 -4.03 -0.74
C GLY A 603 -13.55 -4.65 -1.11
N LEU A 604 -12.93 -4.07 -2.13
CA LEU A 604 -11.57 -4.42 -2.54
C LEU A 604 -10.55 -3.54 -1.80
N PRO A 605 -9.39 -4.08 -1.37
CA PRO A 605 -8.30 -3.29 -0.79
C PRO A 605 -7.76 -2.18 -1.71
N THR A 606 -7.97 -2.34 -3.02
CA THR A 606 -7.62 -1.40 -4.07
C THR A 606 -8.55 -0.19 -4.14
N GLN A 607 -9.70 -0.23 -3.45
CA GLN A 607 -10.64 0.87 -3.33
C GLN A 607 -10.41 1.65 -2.05
N TRP A 608 -10.79 2.93 -2.08
CA TRP A 608 -10.75 3.77 -0.89
C TRP A 608 -11.69 3.22 0.19
N PRO A 609 -11.31 3.25 1.48
CA PRO A 609 -12.14 2.72 2.56
C PRO A 609 -13.57 3.28 2.59
N ILE A 610 -13.77 4.53 2.17
CA ILE A 610 -15.10 5.14 2.10
C ILE A 610 -15.98 4.53 0.99
N GLU A 611 -15.37 4.06 -0.09
CA GLU A 611 -16.07 3.46 -1.24
C GLU A 611 -16.43 2.00 -1.00
N ARG A 612 -15.68 1.31 -0.13
CA ARG A 612 -15.87 -0.13 0.14
C ARG A 612 -17.25 -0.49 0.69
N ASN A 613 -17.91 0.44 1.37
CA ASN A 613 -19.22 0.24 1.98
C ASN A 613 -20.36 0.89 1.18
N VAL A 614 -20.05 1.61 0.09
CA VAL A 614 -21.07 2.30 -0.71
C VAL A 614 -21.51 1.36 -1.83
N SER A 615 -22.64 0.71 -1.62
CA SER A 615 -23.36 -0.03 -2.66
C SER A 615 -24.35 0.95 -3.30
N GLU A 616 -23.99 1.58 -4.42
CA GLU A 616 -24.87 2.56 -5.11
C GLU A 616 -26.11 1.93 -5.80
N SER A 617 -26.19 0.61 -5.82
CA SER A 617 -27.38 -0.14 -6.25
C SER A 617 -27.44 -1.43 -5.42
N ASP A 618 -28.61 -2.05 -5.27
CA ASP A 618 -28.86 -3.31 -4.53
C ASP A 618 -27.97 -4.54 -4.91
N ALA A 619 -26.91 -4.33 -5.69
CA ALA A 619 -25.84 -5.29 -5.94
C ALA A 619 -24.90 -5.42 -4.73
N GLU A 620 -25.13 -6.47 -3.95
CA GLU A 620 -24.31 -7.02 -2.86
C GLU A 620 -22.82 -6.61 -2.94
N THR A 621 -22.37 -5.87 -1.93
CA THR A 621 -21.01 -5.36 -1.72
C THR A 621 -19.97 -6.40 -2.14
N ARG A 622 -19.05 -6.02 -3.03
CA ARG A 622 -17.93 -6.90 -3.41
C ARG A 622 -17.16 -7.31 -2.16
N LYS A 623 -16.85 -8.60 -2.00
CA LYS A 623 -16.08 -9.15 -0.88
C LYS A 623 -14.66 -9.43 -1.33
N SER A 624 -13.70 -9.38 -0.41
CA SER A 624 -12.36 -9.92 -0.65
C SER A 624 -11.95 -10.85 0.48
N PHE A 625 -11.23 -11.92 0.12
CA PHE A 625 -10.95 -13.03 1.01
C PHE A 625 -9.45 -13.24 1.24
N ARG A 626 -9.08 -13.82 2.39
CA ARG A 626 -7.71 -14.22 2.76
C ARG A 626 -7.71 -15.57 3.46
N LEU A 627 -6.68 -16.39 3.24
CA LEU A 627 -6.37 -17.54 4.08
C LEU A 627 -5.47 -17.13 5.24
N ILE A 628 -5.65 -17.73 6.42
CA ILE A 628 -4.82 -17.50 7.61
C ILE A 628 -4.48 -18.82 8.32
N ASP A 629 -3.66 -18.75 9.38
CA ASP A 629 -3.28 -19.90 10.23
C ASP A 629 -2.34 -20.90 9.53
N PHE A 630 -1.19 -20.39 9.09
CA PHE A 630 -0.20 -21.17 8.37
C PHE A 630 0.80 -21.91 9.26
N GLY A 631 0.58 -22.02 10.58
CA GLY A 631 1.54 -22.66 11.49
C GLY A 631 1.74 -24.17 11.28
N ARG A 632 0.86 -24.80 10.50
CA ARG A 632 0.97 -26.20 10.04
C ARG A 632 1.28 -26.32 8.55
N SER A 633 1.32 -25.21 7.81
CA SER A 633 1.55 -25.28 6.37
C SER A 633 2.94 -25.82 6.05
N LYS A 634 3.04 -26.51 4.92
CA LYS A 634 4.28 -27.09 4.42
C LYS A 634 4.42 -26.86 2.93
N LYS A 635 5.65 -26.59 2.49
CA LYS A 635 6.01 -26.62 1.08
C LYS A 635 6.12 -28.07 0.63
N ILE A 636 5.46 -28.41 -0.47
CA ILE A 636 5.58 -29.73 -1.10
C ILE A 636 6.96 -29.76 -1.76
N SER A 637 7.83 -30.68 -1.31
CA SER A 637 9.07 -30.98 -2.02
C SER A 637 8.68 -31.63 -3.35
N SER A 638 9.02 -30.96 -4.45
CA SER A 638 8.92 -31.51 -5.81
C SER A 638 9.84 -32.70 -6.01
#